data_AF-A0A6J1VET0-F1
#
_entry.id   AF-A0A6J1VET0-F1
#
_cell.length_a   1.000
_cell.length_b   1.000
_cell.length_c   1.000
_cell.angle_alpha   90.00
_cell.angle_beta   90.00
_cell.angle_gamma   90.00
#
_symmetry.space_group_name_H-M   'P 1'
#
loop_
_entity.id
_entity.type
_entity.pdbx_description
1 polymer ?
#
loop_
_entity_poly.entity_id
_entity_poly.type
_entity_poly.pdbx_seq_one_letter_code
_entity_poly.pdbx_strand_id
1 'polypeptide(L)'
;MNRRQNCEGMNRAGISKPQLLCLLLLGGILLFSAEGTSKHHVPRLKLSYKDLLLSNSCVPFLGSAEGLDFRTLLLDEERGHLLLGAKDHIFLLSLVDLNKNGKKIFWPAAKEKVDLCKLAGKDAHTECANFIRVLQPYNKTHVYACGTGAFHPVCGYIDLGTHKEDVLFRFNTHNLESGRLKCPFDPQQPFASVMADGYLYSGTASDFLGKDTALTRSLGVSQDQHCIRTDVSEHYWLNGAKFIGIFPIPDTYNPDDDKIYFFFREVSQETSTSDRAILSYVGRVCQNDIGGQRSLINKWTTFLKARLVCSIPGPEGADTHFDELQDIFLLSTRDERNPMVYGVFTTTSSVFKGSAVCVYSMADIRAVFSGYYAHKESVDHRWVQYDGRIPYPRPGTCPSRTYDPTVKTTRDFPDDVISFIKRHPLMHRAAQPVGRAPVFTQVNVDHRLTQVVVDRVMAEDGQYDVLFLGTGLSLETSDEKLIFGIEFNSTFLECVPKSQQASIRWFIQRSGEEHREELKPDERVFKTEYGLLIRSLQKKDTGTYYCKAQEHTFVHTIVKLNLNVIENGQMENSHRVEEDPSRTRDLQAESRLRYKDYLQLLSSPSFSLDEYCEQMWHREKKRQRNKGGPKWKHAQEIKKKRNRRHHQPSST
;
A
#
# COMPACT_ATOMS: atom_id res chain seq x y z
N MET A 1 58.74 48.53 -30.92
CA MET A 1 59.78 48.55 -31.97
C MET A 1 59.42 47.51 -33.03
N ASN A 2 59.29 47.99 -34.27
CA ASN A 2 59.33 47.35 -35.59
C ASN A 2 58.85 45.90 -35.86
N ARG A 3 57.80 45.91 -36.70
CA ARG A 3 57.35 45.02 -37.79
C ARG A 3 58.42 44.37 -38.71
N ARG A 4 57.94 43.29 -39.38
CA ARG A 4 58.35 42.66 -40.69
C ARG A 4 59.59 41.76 -40.63
N GLN A 5 59.72 40.63 -41.34
CA GLN A 5 59.06 39.97 -42.48
C GLN A 5 59.70 38.54 -42.56
N ASN A 6 59.07 37.42 -42.93
CA ASN A 6 58.80 36.99 -44.30
C ASN A 6 58.10 35.60 -44.29
N CYS A 7 57.12 35.43 -45.18
CA CYS A 7 56.62 34.14 -45.65
C CYS A 7 57.17 33.93 -47.07
N GLU A 8 57.58 32.71 -47.41
CA GLU A 8 57.43 32.08 -48.74
C GLU A 8 57.89 30.63 -48.69
N GLY A 9 57.10 29.70 -49.26
CA GLY A 9 57.46 28.28 -49.39
C GLY A 9 56.25 27.36 -49.51
N MET A 10 55.78 27.18 -50.74
CA MET A 10 54.49 26.59 -51.13
C MET A 10 54.55 25.07 -51.40
N ASN A 11 53.54 24.33 -50.91
CA ASN A 11 52.83 23.16 -51.47
C ASN A 11 53.60 21.93 -52.04
N ARG A 12 53.24 20.69 -51.61
CA ARG A 12 52.12 19.83 -52.12
C ARG A 12 52.34 18.32 -51.87
N ALA A 13 51.22 17.59 -51.89
CA ALA A 13 51.00 16.13 -51.95
C ALA A 13 50.79 15.43 -50.59
N GLY A 14 49.73 14.67 -50.30
CA GLY A 14 48.62 14.13 -51.09
C GLY A 14 48.14 12.85 -50.38
N ILE A 15 46.97 12.88 -49.73
CA ILE A 15 46.47 11.74 -48.95
C ILE A 15 45.66 10.81 -49.87
N SER A 16 45.96 9.51 -49.80
CA SER A 16 45.48 8.46 -50.71
C SER A 16 44.06 7.96 -50.36
N LYS A 17 43.38 7.42 -51.38
CA LYS A 17 41.98 6.97 -51.38
C LYS A 17 41.57 5.79 -50.48
N PRO A 18 42.43 4.97 -49.82
CA PRO A 18 41.93 3.92 -48.92
C PRO A 18 41.65 4.43 -47.49
N GLN A 19 42.06 5.65 -47.14
CA GLN A 19 41.82 6.22 -45.80
C GLN A 19 40.41 6.84 -45.65
N LEU A 20 39.75 7.21 -46.75
CA LEU A 20 38.39 7.77 -46.72
C LEU A 20 37.31 6.69 -46.52
N LEU A 21 37.57 5.46 -46.98
CA LEU A 21 36.62 4.34 -46.82
C LEU A 21 36.56 3.84 -45.38
N CYS A 22 37.69 3.88 -44.66
CA CYS A 22 37.75 3.45 -43.25
C CYS A 22 37.03 4.44 -42.32
N LEU A 23 37.10 5.75 -42.62
CA LEU A 23 36.37 6.80 -41.88
C LEU A 23 34.85 6.74 -42.12
N LEU A 24 34.40 6.32 -43.30
CA LEU A 24 32.97 6.12 -43.58
C LEU A 24 32.41 4.84 -42.95
N LEU A 25 33.22 3.79 -42.81
CA LEU A 25 32.85 2.55 -42.10
C LEU A 25 32.87 2.70 -40.57
N LEU A 26 33.75 3.54 -40.01
CA LEU A 26 33.74 3.90 -38.58
C LEU A 26 32.68 4.96 -38.22
N GLY A 27 32.27 5.81 -39.17
CA GLY A 27 31.16 6.75 -39.00
C GLY A 27 29.76 6.13 -39.14
N GLY A 28 29.65 4.97 -39.80
CA GLY A 28 28.38 4.25 -40.00
C GLY A 28 27.94 3.35 -38.84
N ILE A 29 28.79 3.13 -37.83
CA ILE A 29 28.50 2.26 -36.67
C ILE A 29 28.06 3.06 -35.42
N LEU A 30 28.11 4.41 -35.48
CA LEU A 30 27.72 5.29 -34.36
C LEU A 30 26.35 5.98 -34.54
N LEU A 31 25.53 5.50 -35.47
CA LEU A 31 24.13 5.94 -35.66
C LEU A 31 23.10 4.86 -35.29
N PHE A 32 23.44 3.97 -34.36
CA PHE A 32 22.40 3.41 -33.49
C PHE A 32 22.18 4.41 -32.37
N SER A 33 21.37 5.42 -32.65
CA SER A 33 20.57 6.06 -31.62
C SER A 33 19.86 4.93 -30.87
N ALA A 34 20.32 4.64 -29.65
CA ALA A 34 19.48 4.01 -28.66
C ALA A 34 18.35 5.01 -28.38
N GLU A 35 17.35 5.02 -29.26
CA GLU A 35 16.02 5.45 -28.91
C GLU A 35 15.56 4.48 -27.82
N GLY A 36 15.92 4.82 -26.58
CA GLY A 36 15.17 4.42 -25.40
C GLY A 36 13.79 5.04 -25.52
N THR A 37 12.99 4.51 -26.44
CA THR A 37 11.55 4.70 -26.45
C THR A 37 11.12 4.27 -25.06
N SER A 38 10.64 5.23 -24.27
CA SER A 38 9.82 4.93 -23.12
C SER A 38 8.66 4.10 -23.65
N LYS A 39 8.83 2.77 -23.63
CA LYS A 39 7.77 1.83 -23.97
C LYS A 39 6.76 2.02 -22.87
N HIS A 40 5.79 2.91 -23.08
CA HIS A 40 4.64 3.01 -22.21
C HIS A 40 4.12 1.59 -22.01
N HIS A 41 4.14 1.12 -20.76
CA HIS A 41 3.79 -0.24 -20.38
C HIS A 41 2.27 -0.43 -20.48
N VAL A 42 1.75 -0.36 -21.70
CA VAL A 42 0.36 -0.67 -22.00
C VAL A 42 0.23 -2.19 -22.02
N PRO A 43 -0.70 -2.78 -21.26
CA PRO A 43 -0.96 -4.20 -21.32
C PRO A 43 -1.24 -4.62 -22.77
N ARG A 44 -0.52 -5.63 -23.26
CA ARG A 44 -0.73 -6.17 -24.63
C ARG A 44 -2.16 -6.66 -24.84
N LEU A 45 -2.76 -7.21 -23.78
CA LEU A 45 -4.14 -7.68 -23.73
C LEU A 45 -4.84 -7.00 -22.54
N LYS A 46 -6.01 -6.40 -22.78
CA LYS A 46 -6.88 -5.89 -21.71
C LYS A 46 -8.23 -6.58 -21.81
N LEU A 47 -8.45 -7.60 -20.98
CA LEU A 47 -9.72 -8.31 -20.88
C LEU A 47 -10.60 -7.68 -19.82
N SER A 48 -11.88 -7.52 -20.11
CA SER A 48 -12.87 -7.11 -19.11
C SER A 48 -13.27 -8.30 -18.24
N TYR A 49 -13.91 -8.02 -17.10
CA TYR A 49 -14.46 -9.07 -16.25
C TYR A 49 -15.44 -9.99 -17.00
N LYS A 50 -16.26 -9.43 -17.90
CA LYS A 50 -17.20 -10.20 -18.73
C LYS A 50 -16.46 -11.15 -19.68
N ASP A 51 -15.35 -10.70 -20.28
CA ASP A 51 -14.55 -11.53 -21.18
C ASP A 51 -13.95 -12.72 -20.44
N LEU A 52 -13.41 -12.48 -19.23
CA LEU A 52 -12.82 -13.53 -18.38
C LEU A 52 -13.84 -14.58 -17.93
N LEU A 53 -15.09 -14.18 -17.67
CA LEU A 53 -16.17 -15.11 -17.34
C LEU A 53 -16.58 -15.94 -18.56
N LEU A 54 -16.71 -15.31 -19.73
CA LEU A 54 -17.10 -16.01 -20.97
C LEU A 54 -16.04 -17.01 -21.43
N SER A 55 -14.76 -16.75 -21.16
CA SER A 55 -13.65 -17.64 -21.50
C SER A 55 -13.34 -18.69 -20.42
N ASN A 56 -14.12 -18.75 -19.34
CA ASN A 56 -13.83 -19.59 -18.15
C ASN A 56 -12.42 -19.37 -17.57
N SER A 57 -11.84 -18.18 -17.73
CA SER A 57 -10.51 -17.84 -17.22
C SER A 57 -10.54 -17.23 -15.82
N CYS A 58 -11.73 -16.95 -15.28
CA CYS A 58 -11.94 -16.49 -13.91
C CYS A 58 -13.13 -17.24 -13.29
N VAL A 59 -12.93 -17.79 -12.10
CA VAL A 59 -14.01 -18.40 -11.30
C VAL A 59 -14.29 -17.48 -10.11
N PRO A 60 -15.41 -16.72 -10.11
CA PRO A 60 -15.74 -15.84 -9.00
C PRO A 60 -16.18 -16.67 -7.80
N PHE A 61 -15.72 -16.28 -6.61
CA PHE A 61 -16.25 -16.82 -5.36
C PHE A 61 -17.58 -16.14 -5.03
N LEU A 62 -18.67 -16.92 -5.02
CA LEU A 62 -20.04 -16.40 -4.85
C LEU A 62 -20.27 -15.78 -3.46
N GLY A 63 -19.53 -16.22 -2.44
CA GLY A 63 -19.58 -15.62 -1.10
C GLY A 63 -19.15 -14.15 -1.07
N SER A 64 -18.53 -13.64 -2.14
CA SER A 64 -18.20 -12.22 -2.26
C SER A 64 -19.39 -11.28 -2.40
N ALA A 65 -20.57 -11.80 -2.77
CA ALA A 65 -21.80 -11.01 -2.81
C ALA A 65 -22.25 -10.54 -1.41
N GLU A 66 -21.78 -11.20 -0.34
CA GLU A 66 -22.16 -10.90 1.05
C GLU A 66 -21.41 -9.69 1.65
N GLY A 67 -20.50 -9.04 0.91
CA GLY A 67 -19.79 -7.84 1.37
C GLY A 67 -18.82 -8.09 2.54
N LEU A 68 -18.22 -9.28 2.59
CA LEU A 68 -17.48 -9.79 3.74
C LEU A 68 -16.01 -9.33 3.84
N ASP A 69 -15.51 -8.45 2.97
CA ASP A 69 -14.13 -7.91 3.05
C ASP A 69 -13.03 -8.97 3.27
N PHE A 70 -12.68 -9.69 2.19
CA PHE A 70 -11.65 -10.73 2.20
C PHE A 70 -10.26 -10.12 2.21
N ARG A 71 -9.47 -10.41 3.26
CA ARG A 71 -8.13 -9.81 3.41
C ARG A 71 -7.01 -10.78 3.73
N THR A 72 -7.34 -11.99 4.16
CA THR A 72 -6.35 -12.94 4.68
C THR A 72 -6.50 -14.26 3.97
N LEU A 73 -5.43 -14.74 3.35
CA LEU A 73 -5.39 -16.00 2.62
C LEU A 73 -4.33 -16.89 3.24
N LEU A 74 -4.65 -18.17 3.43
CA LEU A 74 -3.70 -19.19 3.80
C LEU A 74 -3.89 -20.38 2.85
N LEU A 75 -2.88 -20.61 2.01
CA LEU A 75 -2.84 -21.70 1.05
C LEU A 75 -2.33 -22.98 1.73
N ASP A 76 -3.09 -24.05 1.64
CA ASP A 76 -2.69 -25.40 2.05
C ASP A 76 -2.63 -26.29 0.80
N GLU A 77 -1.48 -26.29 0.14
CA GLU A 77 -1.24 -27.10 -1.06
C GLU A 77 -1.31 -28.60 -0.75
N GLU A 78 -0.85 -29.01 0.44
CA GLU A 78 -0.79 -30.42 0.84
C GLU A 78 -2.17 -31.08 0.97
N ARG A 79 -3.18 -30.30 1.35
CA ARG A 79 -4.57 -30.76 1.49
C ARG A 79 -5.47 -30.28 0.34
N GLY A 80 -4.95 -29.44 -0.57
CA GLY A 80 -5.74 -28.92 -1.69
C GLY A 80 -6.80 -27.90 -1.27
N HIS A 81 -6.54 -27.14 -0.20
CA HIS A 81 -7.50 -26.20 0.39
C HIS A 81 -6.97 -24.78 0.49
N LEU A 82 -7.89 -23.83 0.45
CA LEU A 82 -7.64 -22.41 0.71
C LEU A 82 -8.44 -21.99 1.93
N LEU A 83 -7.76 -21.55 2.98
CA LEU A 83 -8.40 -20.84 4.08
C LEU A 83 -8.48 -19.35 3.76
N LEU A 84 -9.68 -18.79 3.93
CA LEU A 84 -9.95 -17.41 3.62
C LEU A 84 -10.59 -16.71 4.81
N GLY A 85 -9.88 -15.72 5.35
CA GLY A 85 -10.33 -14.87 6.45
C GLY A 85 -11.06 -13.63 5.93
N ALA A 86 -12.24 -13.39 6.49
CA ALA A 86 -13.15 -12.32 6.13
C ALA A 86 -13.70 -11.61 7.38
N LYS A 87 -14.64 -10.70 7.19
CA LYS A 87 -15.45 -10.08 8.24
C LYS A 87 -16.38 -11.11 8.86
N ASP A 88 -16.19 -11.33 10.17
CA ASP A 88 -16.90 -12.25 11.05
C ASP A 88 -16.85 -13.73 10.62
N HIS A 89 -16.07 -14.07 9.59
CA HIS A 89 -16.10 -15.40 8.98
C HIS A 89 -14.71 -15.91 8.58
N ILE A 90 -14.57 -17.23 8.65
CA ILE A 90 -13.43 -17.96 8.08
C ILE A 90 -14.00 -19.04 7.16
N PHE A 91 -13.53 -19.07 5.92
CA PHE A 91 -13.92 -20.04 4.91
C PHE A 91 -12.82 -21.08 4.70
N LEU A 92 -13.24 -22.31 4.40
CA LEU A 92 -12.39 -23.37 3.88
C LEU A 92 -12.92 -23.74 2.50
N LEU A 93 -12.14 -23.44 1.47
CA LEU A 93 -12.50 -23.59 0.07
C LEU A 93 -11.60 -24.66 -0.60
N SER A 94 -12.09 -25.29 -1.66
CA SER A 94 -11.26 -26.18 -2.50
C SER A 94 -10.46 -25.36 -3.52
N LEU A 95 -9.20 -25.74 -3.76
CA LEU A 95 -8.37 -25.09 -4.79
C LEU A 95 -8.83 -25.40 -6.22
N VAL A 96 -9.60 -26.47 -6.42
CA VAL A 96 -10.11 -26.86 -7.76
C VAL A 96 -11.38 -26.09 -8.11
N ASP A 97 -12.30 -25.96 -7.15
CA ASP A 97 -13.54 -25.21 -7.32
C ASP A 97 -13.89 -24.50 -6.01
N LEU A 98 -13.72 -23.18 -6.00
CA LEU A 98 -13.96 -22.33 -4.84
C LEU A 98 -15.42 -22.37 -4.35
N ASN A 99 -16.37 -22.75 -5.22
CA ASN A 99 -17.79 -22.74 -4.89
C ASN A 99 -18.34 -24.13 -4.50
N LYS A 100 -17.52 -25.18 -4.60
CA LYS A 100 -17.93 -26.56 -4.28
C LYS A 100 -17.56 -26.94 -2.86
N ASN A 101 -18.55 -27.39 -2.08
CA ASN A 101 -18.37 -27.92 -0.71
C ASN A 101 -17.64 -26.97 0.27
N GLY A 102 -17.76 -25.65 0.08
CA GLY A 102 -17.14 -24.66 0.98
C GLY A 102 -17.71 -24.75 2.40
N LYS A 103 -16.83 -24.89 3.40
CA LYS A 103 -17.21 -24.82 4.83
C LYS A 103 -16.96 -23.41 5.35
N LYS A 104 -17.80 -22.93 6.27
CA LYS A 104 -17.61 -21.62 6.92
C LYS A 104 -17.78 -21.67 8.43
N ILE A 105 -16.91 -20.97 9.14
CA ILE A 105 -17.00 -20.69 10.57
C ILE A 105 -17.48 -19.26 10.73
N PHE A 106 -18.55 -19.06 11.50
CA PHE A 106 -19.01 -17.74 11.93
C PHE A 106 -18.37 -17.40 13.27
N TRP A 107 -17.52 -16.39 13.29
CA TRP A 107 -16.80 -15.92 14.48
C TRP A 107 -16.89 -14.39 14.60
N PRO A 108 -18.05 -13.86 15.01
CA PRO A 108 -18.25 -12.43 15.20
C PRO A 108 -17.64 -11.93 16.51
N ALA A 109 -17.45 -10.62 16.62
CA ALA A 109 -17.08 -9.96 17.87
C ALA A 109 -18.23 -10.07 18.90
N ALA A 110 -17.89 -10.12 20.19
CA ALA A 110 -18.88 -10.11 21.27
C ALA A 110 -19.70 -8.81 21.24
N LYS A 111 -21.02 -8.89 21.46
CA LYS A 111 -21.94 -7.75 21.36
C LYS A 111 -21.50 -6.56 22.22
N GLU A 112 -21.07 -6.83 23.45
CA GLU A 112 -20.54 -5.81 24.37
C GLU A 112 -19.34 -5.06 23.79
N LYS A 113 -18.44 -5.75 23.08
CA LYS A 113 -17.27 -5.14 22.43
C LYS A 113 -17.67 -4.31 21.22
N VAL A 114 -18.64 -4.79 20.44
CA VAL A 114 -19.22 -4.04 19.32
C VAL A 114 -19.85 -2.73 19.81
N ASP A 115 -20.60 -2.78 20.91
CA ASP A 115 -21.24 -1.59 21.48
C ASP A 115 -20.20 -0.61 22.03
N LEU A 116 -19.16 -1.10 22.71
CA LEU A 116 -18.04 -0.25 23.14
C LEU A 116 -17.28 0.38 21.97
N CYS A 117 -17.06 -0.36 20.87
CA CYS A 117 -16.44 0.15 19.66
C CYS A 117 -17.24 1.31 19.05
N LYS A 118 -18.57 1.17 18.97
CA LYS A 118 -19.46 2.25 18.50
C LYS A 118 -19.42 3.46 19.42
N LEU A 119 -19.43 3.24 20.74
CA LEU A 119 -19.30 4.32 21.73
C LEU A 119 -17.95 5.04 21.65
N ALA A 120 -16.90 4.37 21.19
CA ALA A 120 -15.59 4.97 20.91
C ALA A 120 -15.55 5.79 19.61
N GLY A 121 -16.67 5.93 18.90
CA GLY A 121 -16.79 6.75 17.68
C GLY A 121 -16.33 6.07 16.40
N LYS A 122 -16.19 4.73 16.40
CA LYS A 122 -15.82 3.92 15.24
C LYS A 122 -17.05 3.53 14.40
N ASP A 123 -16.84 3.30 13.11
CA ASP A 123 -17.92 2.97 12.18
C ASP A 123 -18.54 1.59 12.46
N ALA A 124 -19.86 1.55 12.58
CA ALA A 124 -20.59 0.33 12.94
C ALA A 124 -20.51 -0.78 11.88
N HIS A 125 -20.31 -0.43 10.61
CA HIS A 125 -20.36 -1.36 9.49
C HIS A 125 -18.97 -1.74 8.96
N THR A 126 -18.03 -0.81 8.94
CA THR A 126 -16.69 -1.00 8.36
C THR A 126 -15.60 -1.24 9.40
N GLU A 127 -15.84 -0.95 10.68
CA GLU A 127 -14.81 -1.00 11.74
C GLU A 127 -15.21 -1.90 12.92
N CYS A 128 -16.45 -1.82 13.39
CA CYS A 128 -16.93 -2.53 14.59
C CYS A 128 -17.42 -3.96 14.32
N ALA A 129 -16.56 -4.78 13.72
CA ALA A 129 -16.78 -6.21 13.51
C ALA A 129 -15.48 -7.00 13.77
N ASN A 130 -15.53 -8.32 13.70
CA ASN A 130 -14.33 -9.14 13.80
C ASN A 130 -13.74 -9.40 12.41
N PHE A 131 -12.72 -8.65 12.01
CA PHE A 131 -12.03 -8.88 10.75
C PHE A 131 -10.89 -9.86 10.98
N ILE A 132 -10.90 -11.00 10.28
CA ILE A 132 -9.84 -12.00 10.43
C ILE A 132 -8.59 -11.51 9.72
N ARG A 133 -7.51 -11.35 10.48
CA ARG A 133 -6.23 -10.80 10.00
C ARG A 133 -5.11 -11.84 10.05
N VAL A 134 -5.11 -12.72 11.04
CA VAL A 134 -4.06 -13.75 11.16
C VAL A 134 -4.65 -15.11 10.83
N LEU A 135 -4.04 -15.81 9.87
CA LEU A 135 -4.21 -17.23 9.61
C LEU A 135 -2.82 -17.81 9.40
N GLN A 136 -2.35 -18.64 10.32
CA GLN A 136 -1.00 -19.20 10.30
C GLN A 136 -1.02 -20.68 10.64
N PRO A 137 -0.25 -21.53 9.93
CA PRO A 137 -0.15 -22.94 10.29
C PRO A 137 0.50 -23.05 11.68
N TYR A 138 -0.18 -23.67 12.64
CA TYR A 138 0.35 -23.86 13.99
C TYR A 138 1.03 -25.22 14.14
N ASN A 139 0.35 -26.27 13.70
CA ASN A 139 0.88 -27.61 13.61
C ASN A 139 0.16 -28.36 12.46
N LYS A 140 0.41 -29.66 12.31
CA LYS A 140 -0.19 -30.46 11.24
C LYS A 140 -1.72 -30.53 11.30
N THR A 141 -2.34 -30.26 12.44
CA THR A 141 -3.79 -30.41 12.67
C THR A 141 -4.50 -29.09 12.94
N HIS A 142 -3.80 -28.03 13.33
CA HIS A 142 -4.38 -26.77 13.77
C HIS A 142 -3.81 -25.58 13.00
N VAL A 143 -4.68 -24.61 12.73
CA VAL A 143 -4.36 -23.27 12.26
C VAL A 143 -4.58 -22.27 13.38
N TYR A 144 -3.61 -21.39 13.61
CA TYR A 144 -3.76 -20.26 14.51
C TYR A 144 -4.47 -19.11 13.80
N ALA A 145 -5.56 -18.62 14.39
CA ALA A 145 -6.39 -17.58 13.81
C ALA A 145 -6.57 -16.41 14.77
N CYS A 146 -6.46 -15.18 14.26
CA CYS A 146 -6.79 -13.97 15.03
C CYS A 146 -7.62 -12.99 14.22
N GLY A 147 -8.51 -12.29 14.90
CA GLY A 147 -9.27 -11.18 14.32
C GLY A 147 -9.26 -9.94 15.19
N THR A 148 -9.71 -8.82 14.62
CA THR A 148 -9.72 -7.49 15.27
C THR A 148 -10.69 -7.40 16.45
N GLY A 149 -11.69 -8.28 16.51
CA GLY A 149 -12.66 -8.37 17.61
C GLY A 149 -13.39 -7.07 17.93
N ALA A 150 -13.72 -6.25 16.92
CA ALA A 150 -14.25 -4.89 17.07
C ALA A 150 -13.34 -4.00 17.96
N PHE A 151 -12.09 -3.80 17.52
CA PHE A 151 -11.04 -3.12 18.28
C PHE A 151 -10.73 -3.77 19.64
N HIS A 152 -10.93 -5.08 19.74
CA HIS A 152 -10.51 -5.89 20.88
C HIS A 152 -9.94 -7.23 20.37
N PRO A 153 -8.69 -7.24 19.86
CA PRO A 153 -8.16 -8.38 19.14
C PRO A 153 -8.16 -9.67 19.96
N VAL A 154 -8.58 -10.76 19.34
CA VAL A 154 -8.72 -12.09 19.95
C VAL A 154 -8.16 -13.15 19.01
N CYS A 155 -7.57 -14.19 19.59
CA CYS A 155 -6.98 -15.31 18.87
C CYS A 155 -7.53 -16.66 19.36
N GLY A 156 -7.50 -17.66 18.50
CA GLY A 156 -7.89 -19.03 18.82
C GLY A 156 -7.35 -20.02 17.78
N TYR A 157 -7.71 -21.30 17.95
CA TYR A 157 -7.22 -22.38 17.12
C TYR A 157 -8.37 -22.99 16.31
N ILE A 158 -8.12 -23.23 15.03
CA ILE A 158 -9.00 -23.98 14.13
C ILE A 158 -8.43 -25.39 13.99
N ASP A 159 -9.22 -26.39 14.37
CA ASP A 159 -8.91 -27.79 14.18
C ASP A 159 -9.34 -28.24 12.77
N LEU A 160 -8.35 -28.64 11.98
CA LEU A 160 -8.50 -29.19 10.64
C LEU A 160 -8.48 -30.73 10.63
N GLY A 161 -8.31 -31.37 11.78
CA GLY A 161 -8.19 -32.83 11.90
C GLY A 161 -6.86 -33.38 11.36
N THR A 162 -6.65 -34.67 11.59
CA THR A 162 -5.42 -35.40 11.23
C THR A 162 -5.44 -35.97 9.82
N HIS A 163 -6.62 -36.28 9.29
CA HIS A 163 -6.79 -36.90 7.98
C HIS A 163 -6.93 -35.85 6.88
N LYS A 164 -6.29 -36.09 5.73
CA LYS A 164 -6.38 -35.20 4.56
C LYS A 164 -7.76 -35.23 3.89
N GLU A 165 -8.48 -36.35 3.98
CA GLU A 165 -9.74 -36.58 3.27
C GLU A 165 -10.99 -36.08 4.00
N ASP A 166 -10.97 -36.01 5.35
CA ASP A 166 -12.09 -35.50 6.16
C ASP A 166 -11.64 -34.36 7.08
N VAL A 167 -11.72 -33.13 6.57
CA VAL A 167 -11.31 -31.93 7.30
C VAL A 167 -12.40 -31.53 8.29
N LEU A 168 -12.10 -31.63 9.60
CA LEU A 168 -13.04 -31.37 10.69
C LEU A 168 -13.57 -29.93 10.69
N PHE A 169 -12.68 -28.96 10.45
CA PHE A 169 -12.92 -27.52 10.40
C PHE A 169 -13.77 -26.99 11.57
N ARG A 170 -13.23 -27.08 12.79
CA ARG A 170 -13.89 -26.62 14.02
C ARG A 170 -13.07 -25.54 14.72
N PHE A 171 -13.75 -24.51 15.22
CA PHE A 171 -13.12 -23.45 15.99
C PHE A 171 -13.42 -23.59 17.47
N ASN A 172 -12.39 -23.61 18.31
CA ASN A 172 -12.56 -23.67 19.75
C ASN A 172 -12.71 -22.26 20.35
N THR A 173 -13.93 -21.90 20.74
CA THR A 173 -14.26 -20.59 21.33
C THR A 173 -14.07 -20.53 22.86
N HIS A 174 -13.80 -21.66 23.52
CA HIS A 174 -13.70 -21.71 24.98
C HIS A 174 -12.35 -21.25 25.52
N ASN A 175 -11.29 -21.38 24.72
CA ASN A 175 -9.90 -21.05 25.11
C ASN A 175 -9.33 -19.92 24.24
N LEU A 176 -10.08 -18.81 24.10
CA LEU A 176 -9.61 -17.65 23.34
C LEU A 176 -8.50 -16.91 24.09
N GLU A 177 -7.48 -16.53 23.34
CA GLU A 177 -6.34 -15.75 23.83
C GLU A 177 -6.49 -14.27 23.46
N SER A 178 -5.83 -13.39 24.20
CA SER A 178 -5.69 -12.00 23.77
C SER A 178 -4.87 -11.94 22.48
N GLY A 179 -5.39 -11.22 21.49
CA GLY A 179 -4.71 -10.93 20.22
C GLY A 179 -3.88 -9.65 20.25
N ARG A 180 -3.76 -8.97 21.39
CA ARG A 180 -2.93 -7.76 21.51
C ARG A 180 -1.48 -8.09 21.14
N LEU A 181 -0.86 -7.25 20.31
CA LEU A 181 0.47 -7.46 19.70
C LEU A 181 0.58 -8.61 18.69
N LYS A 182 -0.47 -9.43 18.51
CA LYS A 182 -0.53 -10.52 17.51
C LYS A 182 -1.35 -10.12 16.29
N CYS A 183 -2.38 -9.30 16.50
CA CYS A 183 -3.36 -8.87 15.51
C CYS A 183 -3.64 -7.37 15.70
N PRO A 184 -3.82 -6.58 14.61
CA PRO A 184 -4.15 -5.16 14.73
C PRO A 184 -5.54 -4.93 15.34
N PHE A 185 -5.73 -3.76 15.95
CA PHE A 185 -7.03 -3.29 16.43
C PHE A 185 -7.92 -2.82 15.29
N ASP A 186 -7.35 -2.02 14.39
CA ASP A 186 -8.02 -1.45 13.23
C ASP A 186 -7.89 -2.41 12.03
N PRO A 187 -9.01 -2.77 11.35
CA PRO A 187 -8.97 -3.67 10.19
C PRO A 187 -8.20 -3.12 8.99
N GLN A 188 -8.07 -1.79 8.86
CA GLN A 188 -7.33 -1.12 7.78
C GLN A 188 -5.85 -0.96 8.07
N GLN A 189 -5.42 -1.22 9.31
CA GLN A 189 -4.03 -1.09 9.67
C GLN A 189 -3.16 -2.17 8.99
N PRO A 190 -2.04 -1.77 8.34
CA PRO A 190 -1.02 -2.69 7.87
C PRO A 190 -0.44 -3.50 9.03
N PHE A 191 -0.28 -4.79 8.83
CA PHE A 191 0.32 -5.71 9.78
C PHE A 191 0.97 -6.85 8.98
N ALA A 192 1.90 -7.56 9.61
CA ALA A 192 2.42 -8.79 9.07
C ALA A 192 2.68 -9.79 10.19
N SER A 193 2.57 -11.09 9.90
CA SER A 193 2.79 -12.16 10.86
C SER A 193 3.31 -13.41 10.17
N VAL A 194 4.09 -14.23 10.88
CA VAL A 194 4.51 -15.56 10.43
C VAL A 194 4.70 -16.50 11.62
N MET A 195 4.37 -17.78 11.44
CA MET A 195 4.72 -18.83 12.41
C MET A 195 6.09 -19.42 12.05
N ALA A 196 7.01 -19.46 13.02
CA ALA A 196 8.30 -20.13 12.87
C ALA A 196 8.69 -20.83 14.18
N ASP A 197 9.01 -22.13 14.11
CA ASP A 197 9.39 -22.98 15.25
C ASP A 197 8.41 -22.92 16.44
N GLY A 198 7.10 -22.91 16.14
CA GLY A 198 6.04 -22.85 17.14
C GLY A 198 5.85 -21.46 17.80
N TYR A 199 6.59 -20.44 17.34
CA TYR A 199 6.43 -19.05 17.76
C TYR A 199 5.73 -18.22 16.69
N LEU A 200 4.84 -17.33 17.12
CA LEU A 200 4.26 -16.33 16.25
C LEU A 200 5.07 -15.04 16.32
N TYR A 201 5.67 -14.68 15.19
CA TYR A 201 6.26 -13.36 14.97
C TYR A 201 5.20 -12.44 14.40
N SER A 202 5.07 -11.23 14.94
CA SER A 202 4.05 -10.28 14.51
C SER A 202 4.55 -8.85 14.58
N GLY A 203 4.38 -8.12 13.49
CA GLY A 203 4.61 -6.69 13.37
C GLY A 203 3.27 -5.97 13.25
N THR A 204 2.85 -5.28 14.30
CA THR A 204 1.54 -4.62 14.36
C THR A 204 1.53 -3.45 15.35
N ALA A 205 0.43 -2.72 15.42
CA ALA A 205 0.22 -1.76 16.50
C ALA A 205 -0.06 -2.43 17.85
N SER A 206 0.48 -1.80 18.87
CA SER A 206 0.37 -2.21 20.28
C SER A 206 -0.82 -1.57 21.00
N ASP A 207 -1.43 -0.55 20.40
CA ASP A 207 -2.46 0.30 20.98
C ASP A 207 -3.68 0.49 20.05
N PHE A 208 -4.78 0.96 20.63
CA PHE A 208 -6.05 1.20 19.92
C PHE A 208 -5.93 2.29 18.84
N LEU A 209 -5.07 3.29 19.03
CA LEU A 209 -4.91 4.41 18.10
C LEU A 209 -3.98 4.08 16.93
N GLY A 210 -3.28 2.95 16.98
CA GLY A 210 -2.33 2.54 15.94
C GLY A 210 -1.07 3.40 15.87
N LYS A 211 -0.73 4.11 16.95
CA LYS A 211 0.44 5.01 17.02
C LYS A 211 1.71 4.24 17.34
N ASP A 212 1.65 3.35 18.33
CA ASP A 212 2.81 2.63 18.82
C ASP A 212 2.90 1.26 18.16
N THR A 213 3.90 1.07 17.32
CA THR A 213 4.09 -0.15 16.53
C THR A 213 5.21 -0.99 17.10
N ALA A 214 5.06 -2.31 17.12
CA ALA A 214 6.08 -3.21 17.64
C ALA A 214 6.21 -4.47 16.80
N LEU A 215 7.45 -4.95 16.67
CA LEU A 215 7.73 -6.32 16.26
C LEU A 215 7.84 -7.20 17.51
N THR A 216 7.07 -8.27 17.56
CA THR A 216 6.98 -9.15 18.72
C THR A 216 7.13 -10.62 18.36
N ARG A 217 7.57 -11.42 19.33
CA ARG A 217 7.49 -12.88 19.32
C ARG A 217 6.69 -13.34 20.51
N SER A 218 5.64 -14.10 20.24
CA SER A 218 4.73 -14.66 21.22
C SER A 218 4.46 -16.14 20.90
N LEU A 219 3.63 -16.80 21.72
CA LEU A 219 3.49 -18.26 21.72
C LEU A 219 4.81 -18.96 22.08
N GLY A 220 4.87 -20.28 21.95
CA GLY A 220 6.05 -21.08 22.23
C GLY A 220 5.77 -22.36 23.01
N VAL A 221 6.77 -23.24 23.07
CA VAL A 221 6.68 -24.58 23.68
C VAL A 221 6.60 -24.53 25.22
N SER A 222 7.11 -23.45 25.83
CA SER A 222 7.13 -23.28 27.29
C SER A 222 6.24 -22.12 27.75
N GLN A 223 5.37 -22.38 28.72
CA GLN A 223 4.50 -21.36 29.36
C GLN A 223 5.28 -20.23 30.07
N ASP A 224 6.58 -20.44 30.34
CA ASP A 224 7.45 -19.48 31.04
C ASP A 224 8.19 -18.48 30.12
N GLN A 225 8.05 -18.58 28.80
CA GLN A 225 8.68 -17.62 27.89
C GLN A 225 7.81 -16.38 27.70
N HIS A 226 8.30 -15.27 28.26
CA HIS A 226 7.69 -13.94 28.07
C HIS A 226 7.78 -13.48 26.61
N CYS A 227 6.74 -12.76 26.17
CA CYS A 227 6.71 -12.10 24.87
C CYS A 227 7.92 -11.18 24.70
N ILE A 228 8.68 -11.37 23.62
CA ILE A 228 9.79 -10.49 23.24
C ILE A 228 9.27 -9.41 22.30
N ARG A 229 9.72 -8.18 22.47
CA ARG A 229 9.29 -7.04 21.66
C ARG A 229 10.39 -6.03 21.36
N THR A 230 10.18 -5.19 20.38
CA THR A 230 11.01 -4.00 20.16
C THR A 230 10.92 -3.02 21.32
N ASP A 231 12.02 -2.30 21.58
CA ASP A 231 12.02 -1.24 22.57
C ASP A 231 11.17 -0.05 22.11
N VAL A 232 10.30 0.45 22.99
CA VAL A 232 9.44 1.62 22.72
C VAL A 232 9.98 2.88 23.37
N SER A 233 10.95 2.77 24.29
CA SER A 233 11.57 3.97 24.87
C SER A 233 12.51 4.71 23.91
N GLU A 234 12.91 4.08 22.80
CA GLU A 234 13.89 4.63 21.86
C GLU A 234 13.24 4.75 20.48
N HIS A 235 12.99 5.97 20.02
CA HIS A 235 12.37 6.20 18.71
C HIS A 235 13.21 5.66 17.55
N TYR A 236 14.52 5.45 17.72
CA TYR A 236 15.42 4.94 16.67
C TYR A 236 15.09 3.51 16.21
N TRP A 237 14.35 2.74 17.02
CA TRP A 237 14.00 1.35 16.69
C TRP A 237 12.90 1.28 15.64
N LEU A 238 11.74 1.85 15.94
CA LEU A 238 10.58 1.92 15.04
C LEU A 238 9.87 3.27 15.23
N ASN A 239 9.47 3.89 14.12
CA ASN A 239 8.79 5.19 14.12
C ASN A 239 7.47 5.14 13.34
N GLY A 240 6.42 4.63 13.98
CA GLY A 240 5.11 4.46 13.34
C GLY A 240 5.15 3.47 12.17
N ALA A 241 5.91 2.39 12.34
CA ALA A 241 6.18 1.40 11.30
C ALA A 241 4.92 0.69 10.79
N LYS A 242 4.78 0.62 9.47
CA LYS A 242 3.75 -0.14 8.77
C LYS A 242 4.39 -1.40 8.20
N PHE A 243 4.12 -2.54 8.85
CA PHE A 243 4.68 -3.84 8.48
C PHE A 243 3.97 -4.41 7.27
N ILE A 244 4.76 -4.95 6.34
CA ILE A 244 4.31 -5.44 5.03
C ILE A 244 4.49 -6.96 4.92
N GLY A 245 5.64 -7.50 5.35
CA GLY A 245 5.91 -8.94 5.31
C GLY A 245 6.92 -9.39 6.37
N ILE A 246 6.82 -10.63 6.82
CA ILE A 246 7.75 -11.28 7.77
C ILE A 246 8.03 -12.69 7.28
N PHE A 247 9.30 -13.06 7.19
CA PHE A 247 9.74 -14.32 6.61
C PHE A 247 10.89 -14.93 7.42
N PRO A 248 10.82 -16.22 7.80
CA PRO A 248 11.98 -16.95 8.29
C PRO A 248 12.94 -17.21 7.11
N ILE A 249 14.18 -16.75 7.21
CA ILE A 249 15.21 -17.03 6.21
C ILE A 249 16.49 -17.46 6.93
N PRO A 250 16.93 -18.72 6.77
CA PRO A 250 18.18 -19.19 7.33
C PRO A 250 19.37 -18.48 6.67
N ASP A 251 20.36 -18.06 7.46
CA ASP A 251 21.59 -17.45 6.94
C ASP A 251 22.67 -18.49 6.61
N THR A 252 22.72 -19.59 7.36
CA THR A 252 23.69 -20.68 7.18
C THR A 252 22.99 -22.04 7.24
N TYR A 253 23.75 -23.13 7.26
CA TYR A 253 23.20 -24.46 7.53
C TYR A 253 23.02 -24.74 9.04
N ASN A 254 23.53 -23.86 9.91
CA ASN A 254 23.41 -23.99 11.35
C ASN A 254 22.09 -23.33 11.81
N PRO A 255 21.16 -24.08 12.42
CA PRO A 255 19.88 -23.51 12.90
C PRO A 255 20.05 -22.37 13.92
N ASP A 256 21.18 -22.32 14.64
CA ASP A 256 21.48 -21.20 15.54
C ASP A 256 21.58 -19.85 14.80
N ASP A 257 21.85 -19.86 13.50
CA ASP A 257 21.96 -18.67 12.66
C ASP A 257 20.66 -18.25 11.98
N ASP A 258 19.56 -18.99 12.23
CA ASP A 258 18.25 -18.72 11.65
C ASP A 258 17.76 -17.34 12.08
N LYS A 259 17.26 -16.58 11.10
CA LYS A 259 16.80 -15.22 11.31
C LYS A 259 15.40 -15.05 10.77
N ILE A 260 14.67 -14.14 11.41
CA ILE A 260 13.41 -13.63 10.93
C ILE A 260 13.67 -12.28 10.29
N TYR A 261 13.43 -12.19 8.99
CA TYR A 261 13.48 -10.96 8.23
C TYR A 261 12.09 -10.36 8.14
N PHE A 262 12.00 -9.03 8.28
CA PHE A 262 10.73 -8.32 8.21
C PHE A 262 10.88 -7.03 7.40
N PHE A 263 9.85 -6.72 6.65
CA PHE A 263 9.84 -5.63 5.69
C PHE A 263 8.73 -4.66 6.06
N PHE A 264 9.07 -3.38 6.11
CA PHE A 264 8.17 -2.34 6.60
C PHE A 264 8.55 -0.98 6.03
N ARG A 265 7.64 -0.03 6.16
CA ARG A 265 7.91 1.39 5.92
C ARG A 265 7.63 2.20 7.18
N GLU A 266 8.37 3.26 7.39
CA GLU A 266 8.19 4.13 8.57
C GLU A 266 8.54 5.58 8.24
N VAL A 267 8.18 6.50 9.13
CA VAL A 267 8.50 7.92 8.97
C VAL A 267 9.97 8.14 9.32
N SER A 268 10.72 8.73 8.39
CA SER A 268 12.13 9.10 8.57
C SER A 268 12.30 10.13 9.69
N GLN A 269 13.44 10.06 10.38
CA GLN A 269 13.81 10.95 11.49
C GLN A 269 14.89 11.96 11.10
N GLU A 270 14.91 12.40 9.83
CA GLU A 270 15.78 13.50 9.42
C GLU A 270 15.22 14.83 9.94
N THR A 271 16.04 15.54 10.72
CA THR A 271 15.67 16.69 11.54
C THR A 271 15.70 18.03 10.78
N SER A 272 15.86 18.04 9.46
CA SER A 272 15.94 19.28 8.69
C SER A 272 15.03 19.27 7.47
N THR A 273 14.07 20.19 7.49
CA THR A 273 13.06 20.54 6.47
C THR A 273 11.71 19.85 6.62
N SER A 274 10.68 20.59 6.25
CA SER A 274 9.24 20.40 6.43
C SER A 274 8.63 19.14 5.82
N ASP A 275 9.43 18.16 5.39
CA ASP A 275 8.95 16.94 4.76
C ASP A 275 9.16 15.72 5.66
N ARG A 276 8.05 15.18 6.18
CA ARG A 276 8.01 13.86 6.79
C ARG A 276 8.17 12.80 5.69
N ALA A 277 9.40 12.49 5.31
CA ALA A 277 9.67 11.45 4.33
C ALA A 277 9.32 10.06 4.89
N ILE A 278 8.54 9.27 4.16
CA ILE A 278 8.32 7.85 4.46
C ILE A 278 9.43 7.07 3.75
N LEU A 279 10.10 6.17 4.45
CA LEU A 279 11.16 5.32 3.91
C LEU A 279 10.87 3.85 4.17
N SER A 280 11.36 2.99 3.28
CA SER A 280 11.22 1.54 3.37
C SER A 280 12.47 0.87 3.93
N TYR A 281 12.27 -0.20 4.70
CA TYR A 281 13.31 -0.89 5.45
C TYR A 281 13.14 -2.41 5.40
N VAL A 282 14.27 -3.10 5.44
CA VAL A 282 14.38 -4.50 5.83
C VAL A 282 14.99 -4.54 7.22
N GLY A 283 14.40 -5.29 8.13
CA GLY A 283 14.98 -5.60 9.42
C GLY A 283 15.15 -7.10 9.63
N ARG A 284 15.98 -7.45 10.61
CA ARG A 284 16.22 -8.84 11.01
C ARG A 284 16.39 -8.99 12.51
N VAL A 285 16.02 -10.16 13.02
CA VAL A 285 16.29 -10.64 14.40
C VAL A 285 16.69 -12.12 14.34
N CYS A 286 17.48 -12.57 15.31
CA CYS A 286 17.80 -13.99 15.45
C CYS A 286 16.61 -14.75 16.04
N GLN A 287 16.33 -15.91 15.47
CA GLN A 287 15.19 -16.75 15.90
C GLN A 287 15.35 -17.23 17.35
N ASN A 288 16.59 -17.49 17.77
CA ASN A 288 16.94 -17.94 19.13
C ASN A 288 17.23 -16.78 20.12
N ASP A 289 16.91 -15.52 19.77
CA ASP A 289 17.06 -14.38 20.67
C ASP A 289 16.08 -14.49 21.85
N ILE A 290 16.56 -14.45 23.09
CA ILE A 290 15.74 -14.56 24.30
C ILE A 290 15.77 -13.29 25.17
N GLY A 291 16.25 -12.20 24.60
CA GLY A 291 16.48 -10.94 25.30
C GLY A 291 17.76 -10.93 26.13
N GLY A 292 18.01 -9.79 26.79
CA GLY A 292 19.19 -9.58 27.62
C GLY A 292 18.97 -9.93 29.08
N GLN A 293 20.07 -10.11 29.83
CA GLN A 293 20.04 -10.52 31.23
C GLN A 293 19.62 -9.41 32.20
N ARG A 294 20.11 -8.18 31.96
CA ARG A 294 19.89 -7.00 32.85
C ARG A 294 19.28 -5.83 32.09
N SER A 295 19.86 -5.50 30.94
CA SER A 295 19.32 -4.56 29.97
C SER A 295 18.59 -5.32 28.85
N LEU A 296 17.60 -4.69 28.22
CA LEU A 296 16.78 -5.32 27.18
C LEU A 296 16.11 -6.65 27.61
N ILE A 297 15.67 -6.73 28.87
CA ILE A 297 14.87 -7.87 29.37
C ILE A 297 13.57 -7.93 28.56
N ASN A 298 13.26 -9.11 28.00
CA ASN A 298 12.11 -9.36 27.12
C ASN A 298 12.06 -8.40 25.91
N LYS A 299 13.21 -7.91 25.47
CA LYS A 299 13.37 -7.09 24.26
C LYS A 299 14.42 -7.70 23.35
N TRP A 300 14.31 -7.48 22.05
CA TRP A 300 15.29 -7.99 21.09
C TRP A 300 16.70 -7.51 21.42
N THR A 301 17.69 -8.37 21.34
CA THR A 301 19.12 -8.04 21.49
C THR A 301 19.88 -8.17 20.17
N THR A 302 19.18 -8.58 19.12
CA THR A 302 19.72 -8.82 17.77
C THR A 302 19.02 -8.01 16.67
N PHE A 303 18.11 -7.10 17.04
CA PHE A 303 17.36 -6.27 16.11
C PHE A 303 18.26 -5.29 15.35
N LEU A 304 18.26 -5.39 14.02
CA LEU A 304 18.86 -4.42 13.11
C LEU A 304 17.91 -4.12 11.95
N LYS A 305 18.02 -2.92 11.39
CA LYS A 305 17.31 -2.50 10.17
C LYS A 305 18.22 -1.77 9.18
N ALA A 306 17.92 -1.86 7.90
CA ALA A 306 18.62 -1.20 6.82
C ALA A 306 17.61 -0.63 5.81
N ARG A 307 17.92 0.53 5.21
CA ARG A 307 17.07 1.15 4.19
C ARG A 307 17.03 0.27 2.94
N LEU A 308 15.84 0.09 2.37
CA LEU A 308 15.64 -0.45 1.02
C LEU A 308 15.45 0.71 0.06
N VAL A 309 16.27 0.78 -0.99
CA VAL A 309 16.19 1.82 -2.02
C VAL A 309 15.58 1.24 -3.29
N CYS A 310 14.50 1.84 -3.77
CA CYS A 310 13.99 1.59 -5.12
C CYS A 310 13.92 2.94 -5.85
N SER A 311 14.85 3.16 -6.77
CA SER A 311 14.93 4.42 -7.52
C SER A 311 15.37 4.23 -8.97
N ILE A 312 15.02 5.21 -9.80
CA ILE A 312 15.49 5.32 -11.18
C ILE A 312 16.55 6.43 -11.22
N PRO A 313 17.78 6.15 -11.67
CA PRO A 313 18.82 7.18 -11.77
C PRO A 313 18.45 8.20 -12.85
N GLY A 314 18.49 9.48 -12.49
CA GLY A 314 18.20 10.58 -13.42
C GLY A 314 19.43 10.99 -14.25
N PRO A 315 19.23 11.60 -15.43
CA PRO A 315 20.32 12.04 -16.30
C PRO A 315 21.20 13.14 -15.68
N GLU A 316 20.65 13.95 -14.77
CA GLU A 316 21.36 15.01 -14.04
C GLU A 316 21.78 14.57 -12.62
N GLY A 317 21.72 13.27 -12.32
CA GLY A 317 22.08 12.71 -11.01
C GLY A 317 21.01 12.84 -9.92
N ALA A 318 19.83 13.38 -10.25
CA ALA A 318 18.67 13.37 -9.36
C ALA A 318 17.85 12.10 -9.57
N ASP A 319 17.85 11.22 -8.58
CA ASP A 319 17.14 9.95 -8.62
C ASP A 319 15.64 10.13 -8.36
N THR A 320 14.80 9.40 -9.09
CA THR A 320 13.36 9.30 -8.80
C THR A 320 13.12 8.15 -7.84
N HIS A 321 12.71 8.45 -6.61
CA HIS A 321 12.51 7.45 -5.54
C HIS A 321 11.06 6.95 -5.45
N PHE A 322 10.93 5.65 -5.16
CA PHE A 322 9.70 4.98 -4.77
C PHE A 322 9.89 4.48 -3.34
N ASP A 323 9.62 5.33 -2.35
CA ASP A 323 9.99 5.05 -0.96
C ASP A 323 8.90 4.31 -0.16
N GLU A 324 7.67 4.16 -0.67
CA GLU A 324 6.59 3.46 0.03
C GLU A 324 6.43 2.00 -0.41
N LEU A 325 6.99 1.07 0.35
CA LEU A 325 6.79 -0.36 0.16
C LEU A 325 5.32 -0.75 0.40
N GLN A 326 4.70 -1.44 -0.55
CA GLN A 326 3.31 -1.92 -0.50
C GLN A 326 3.22 -3.44 -0.29
N ASP A 327 4.11 -4.22 -0.91
CA ASP A 327 4.11 -5.68 -0.83
C ASP A 327 5.49 -6.28 -1.05
N ILE A 328 5.72 -7.49 -0.53
CA ILE A 328 6.95 -8.28 -0.68
C ILE A 328 6.62 -9.71 -1.03
N PHE A 329 7.29 -10.24 -2.05
CA PHE A 329 7.25 -11.65 -2.42
C PHE A 329 8.66 -12.25 -2.44
N LEU A 330 8.80 -13.45 -1.87
CA LEU A 330 10.05 -14.21 -1.90
C LEU A 330 9.97 -15.29 -2.95
N LEU A 331 10.79 -15.19 -4.00
CA LEU A 331 10.94 -16.25 -4.99
C LEU A 331 12.09 -17.16 -4.56
N SER A 332 11.74 -18.37 -4.13
CA SER A 332 12.72 -19.39 -3.77
C SER A 332 13.65 -19.70 -4.94
N THR A 333 14.96 -19.75 -4.66
CA THR A 333 15.95 -20.24 -5.62
C THR A 333 16.29 -21.70 -5.33
N ARG A 334 17.29 -22.26 -6.03
CA ARG A 334 17.81 -23.60 -5.70
C ARG A 334 18.37 -23.69 -4.28
N ASP A 335 18.72 -22.56 -3.69
CA ASP A 335 19.17 -22.43 -2.31
C ASP A 335 18.14 -21.63 -1.52
N GLU A 336 17.41 -22.29 -0.62
CA GLU A 336 16.35 -21.68 0.21
C GLU A 336 16.88 -20.55 1.10
N ARG A 337 18.19 -20.49 1.35
CA ARG A 337 18.85 -19.40 2.09
C ARG A 337 19.05 -18.16 1.23
N ASN A 338 18.91 -18.25 -0.09
CA ASN A 338 19.10 -17.15 -1.03
C ASN A 338 17.88 -16.96 -1.93
N PRO A 339 16.68 -16.67 -1.38
CA PRO A 339 15.54 -16.27 -2.19
C PRO A 339 15.80 -14.90 -2.86
N MET A 340 15.15 -14.67 -3.99
CA MET A 340 15.07 -13.34 -4.60
C MET A 340 13.91 -12.58 -3.96
N VAL A 341 14.17 -11.37 -3.48
CA VAL A 341 13.18 -10.54 -2.79
C VAL A 341 12.58 -9.55 -3.79
N TYR A 342 11.32 -9.76 -4.17
CA TYR A 342 10.56 -8.82 -5.00
C TYR A 342 9.77 -7.87 -4.10
N GLY A 343 9.89 -6.57 -4.35
CA GLY A 343 9.13 -5.55 -3.61
C GLY A 343 8.40 -4.59 -4.52
N VAL A 344 7.13 -4.32 -4.21
CA VAL A 344 6.32 -3.28 -4.86
C VAL A 344 6.44 -2.00 -4.07
N PHE A 345 6.84 -0.92 -4.73
CA PHE A 345 7.01 0.39 -4.14
C PHE A 345 6.14 1.41 -4.85
N THR A 346 5.70 2.44 -4.12
CA THR A 346 5.01 3.61 -4.69
C THR A 346 5.71 4.89 -4.31
N THR A 347 5.42 5.94 -5.07
CA THR A 347 5.82 7.32 -4.73
C THR A 347 5.07 7.83 -3.50
N THR A 348 5.74 8.67 -2.70
CA THR A 348 5.15 9.40 -1.56
C THR A 348 4.28 10.58 -2.00
N SER A 349 4.54 11.12 -3.20
CA SER A 349 3.79 12.26 -3.73
C SER A 349 2.31 11.92 -3.93
N SER A 350 1.44 12.85 -3.54
CA SER A 350 0.00 12.79 -3.84
C SER A 350 -0.31 13.20 -5.28
N VAL A 351 0.56 14.00 -5.90
CA VAL A 351 0.40 14.53 -7.27
C VAL A 351 0.97 13.54 -8.28
N PHE A 352 2.19 13.05 -8.04
CA PHE A 352 2.84 12.08 -8.92
C PHE A 352 2.56 10.67 -8.42
N LYS A 353 1.58 10.00 -9.04
CA LYS A 353 1.31 8.57 -8.80
C LYS A 353 2.26 7.73 -9.65
N GLY A 354 3.17 7.03 -8.97
CA GLY A 354 4.07 6.06 -9.58
C GLY A 354 4.16 4.80 -8.75
N SER A 355 4.36 3.67 -9.43
CA SER A 355 4.64 2.37 -8.86
C SER A 355 5.86 1.76 -9.52
N ALA A 356 6.65 1.00 -8.76
CA ALA A 356 7.82 0.29 -9.27
C ALA A 356 7.94 -1.07 -8.60
N VAL A 357 8.56 -2.02 -9.30
CA VAL A 357 8.96 -3.31 -8.74
C VAL A 357 10.47 -3.36 -8.73
N CYS A 358 11.05 -3.55 -7.55
CA CYS A 358 12.48 -3.72 -7.36
C CYS A 358 12.77 -5.14 -6.85
N VAL A 359 13.90 -5.70 -7.29
CA VAL A 359 14.34 -7.04 -6.90
C VAL A 359 15.64 -6.91 -6.10
N TYR A 360 15.76 -7.60 -4.98
CA TYR A 360 16.94 -7.59 -4.13
C TYR A 360 17.46 -9.02 -3.93
N SER A 361 18.78 -9.17 -3.90
CA SER A 361 19.40 -10.44 -3.51
C SER A 361 19.60 -10.49 -1.99
N MET A 362 19.39 -11.66 -1.39
CA MET A 362 19.68 -11.83 0.04
C MET A 362 21.18 -11.65 0.36
N ALA A 363 22.07 -11.91 -0.61
CA ALA A 363 23.50 -11.65 -0.45
C ALA A 363 23.79 -10.15 -0.25
N ASP A 364 23.18 -9.28 -1.04
CA ASP A 364 23.35 -7.82 -0.91
C ASP A 364 22.75 -7.31 0.40
N ILE A 365 21.58 -7.80 0.78
CA ILE A 365 20.94 -7.47 2.07
C ILE A 365 21.86 -7.86 3.24
N ARG A 366 22.41 -9.08 3.23
CA ARG A 366 23.36 -9.55 4.26
C ARG A 366 24.64 -8.72 4.28
N ALA A 367 25.18 -8.35 3.11
CA ALA A 367 26.36 -7.50 3.02
C ALA A 367 26.15 -6.14 3.71
N VAL A 368 24.95 -5.57 3.62
CA VAL A 368 24.59 -4.33 4.34
C VAL A 368 24.60 -4.52 5.85
N PHE A 369 24.00 -5.60 6.35
CA PHE A 369 24.03 -5.90 7.79
C PHE A 369 25.43 -6.29 8.32
N SER A 370 26.30 -6.75 7.44
CA SER A 370 27.72 -6.96 7.70
C SER A 370 28.57 -5.68 7.53
N GLY A 371 27.95 -4.55 7.19
CA GLY A 371 28.60 -3.24 7.05
C GLY A 371 28.55 -2.35 8.31
N TYR A 372 28.89 -1.08 8.16
CA TYR A 372 28.91 -0.13 9.29
C TYR A 372 27.51 0.25 9.78
N TYR A 373 27.40 0.51 11.08
CA TYR A 373 26.19 1.03 11.70
C TYR A 373 26.06 2.54 11.45
N ALA A 374 24.84 3.04 11.43
CA ALA A 374 24.57 4.47 11.41
C ALA A 374 24.68 5.03 12.83
N HIS A 375 25.22 6.23 12.96
CA HIS A 375 25.43 6.90 14.24
C HIS A 375 24.94 8.36 14.20
N LYS A 376 24.48 8.85 15.36
CA LYS A 376 24.19 10.25 15.64
C LYS A 376 24.81 10.61 16.99
N GLU A 377 25.61 11.68 17.02
CA GLU A 377 26.19 12.20 18.26
C GLU A 377 25.13 12.89 19.14
N SER A 378 24.15 13.55 18.52
CA SER A 378 23.02 14.20 19.17
C SER A 378 21.79 14.20 18.25
N VAL A 379 20.62 14.52 18.78
CA VAL A 379 19.33 14.52 18.08
C VAL A 379 19.35 15.41 16.82
N ASP A 380 20.05 16.55 16.90
CA ASP A 380 20.14 17.53 15.81
C ASP A 380 21.19 17.17 14.74
N HIS A 381 22.05 16.18 15.01
CA HIS A 381 23.06 15.76 14.06
C HIS A 381 22.47 14.84 12.99
N ARG A 382 23.08 14.84 11.81
CA ARG A 382 22.73 13.92 10.73
C ARG A 382 23.26 12.53 11.03
N TRP A 383 22.63 11.52 10.44
CA TRP A 383 23.15 10.16 10.47
C TRP A 383 24.48 10.10 9.71
N VAL A 384 25.52 9.59 10.36
CA VAL A 384 26.84 9.36 9.80
C VAL A 384 27.25 7.89 9.94
N GLN A 385 28.32 7.50 9.27
CA GLN A 385 28.93 6.19 9.48
C GLN A 385 29.53 6.12 10.90
N TYR A 386 29.30 5.03 11.62
CA TYR A 386 29.99 4.78 12.88
C TYR A 386 31.42 4.30 12.62
N ASP A 387 32.41 5.15 12.93
CA ASP A 387 33.84 4.84 12.76
C ASP A 387 34.54 4.39 14.05
N GLY A 388 33.79 4.27 15.15
CA GLY A 388 34.32 3.80 16.44
C GLY A 388 34.52 2.28 16.49
N ARG A 389 34.99 1.79 17.65
CA ARG A 389 35.21 0.36 17.88
C ARG A 389 33.86 -0.37 18.04
N ILE A 390 33.61 -1.34 17.17
CA ILE A 390 32.47 -2.26 17.27
C ILE A 390 32.80 -3.34 18.33
N PRO A 391 31.92 -3.58 19.33
CA PRO A 391 32.15 -4.57 20.38
C PRO A 391 32.02 -6.02 19.85
N TYR A 392 32.49 -6.98 20.64
CA TYR A 392 32.45 -8.42 20.32
C TYR A 392 31.63 -9.20 21.37
N PRO A 393 30.79 -10.18 20.97
CA PRO A 393 30.44 -10.54 19.59
C PRO A 393 29.75 -9.39 18.86
N ARG A 394 29.85 -9.39 17.53
CA ARG A 394 29.34 -8.28 16.72
C ARG A 394 27.83 -8.09 16.97
N PRO A 395 27.35 -6.88 17.32
CA PRO A 395 25.94 -6.60 17.56
C PRO A 395 25.04 -7.07 16.39
N GLY A 396 24.01 -7.86 16.70
CA GLY A 396 23.12 -8.47 15.70
C GLY A 396 23.56 -9.86 15.20
N THR A 397 24.62 -10.44 15.76
CA THR A 397 25.01 -11.84 15.55
C THR A 397 24.16 -12.76 16.43
N CYS A 398 23.79 -13.94 15.91
CA CYS A 398 23.04 -14.92 16.69
C CYS A 398 23.97 -15.66 17.66
N PRO A 399 23.53 -15.95 18.89
CA PRO A 399 24.31 -16.79 19.79
C PRO A 399 24.41 -18.19 19.19
N SER A 400 25.62 -18.71 19.05
CA SER A 400 25.86 -20.09 18.62
C SER A 400 27.09 -20.67 19.27
N ARG A 401 26.96 -21.91 19.72
CA ARG A 401 28.05 -22.67 20.36
C ARG A 401 29.19 -22.99 19.39
N THR A 402 28.92 -22.93 18.08
CA THR A 402 29.90 -23.24 17.04
C THR A 402 30.96 -22.14 16.90
N TYR A 403 30.56 -20.87 17.03
CA TYR A 403 31.48 -19.74 16.87
C TYR A 403 32.10 -19.30 18.19
N ASP A 404 31.31 -19.30 19.26
CA ASP A 404 31.78 -18.91 20.59
C ASP A 404 31.16 -19.83 21.66
N PRO A 405 31.94 -20.74 22.27
CA PRO A 405 31.42 -21.66 23.27
C PRO A 405 31.00 -20.96 24.58
N THR A 406 31.42 -19.70 24.79
CA THR A 406 31.08 -18.92 25.98
C THR A 406 29.70 -18.28 25.87
N VAL A 407 29.26 -17.95 24.64
CA VAL A 407 27.97 -17.30 24.37
C VAL A 407 26.94 -18.34 23.93
N LYS A 408 26.25 -18.92 24.90
CA LYS A 408 25.22 -19.95 24.65
C LYS A 408 23.87 -19.35 24.30
N THR A 409 23.56 -18.20 24.88
CA THR A 409 22.29 -17.50 24.71
C THR A 409 22.53 -15.99 24.64
N THR A 410 21.53 -15.23 24.20
CA THR A 410 21.62 -13.76 24.18
C THR A 410 21.73 -13.12 25.57
N ARG A 411 21.39 -13.86 26.64
CA ARG A 411 21.60 -13.41 28.03
C ARG A 411 23.06 -13.39 28.42
N ASP A 412 23.90 -14.14 27.71
CA ASP A 412 25.34 -14.21 27.93
C ASP A 412 26.09 -13.09 27.19
N PHE A 413 25.38 -12.25 26.39
CA PHE A 413 26.02 -11.14 25.71
C PHE A 413 26.57 -10.09 26.70
N PRO A 414 27.80 -9.60 26.48
CA PRO A 414 28.38 -8.52 27.28
C PRO A 414 27.54 -7.23 27.28
N ASP A 415 27.64 -6.45 28.37
CA ASP A 415 26.88 -5.21 28.54
C ASP A 415 27.20 -4.15 27.48
N ASP A 416 28.43 -4.11 26.95
CA ASP A 416 28.83 -3.18 25.88
C ASP A 416 28.16 -3.52 24.55
N VAL A 417 28.01 -4.80 24.20
CA VAL A 417 27.23 -5.28 23.04
C VAL A 417 25.76 -4.87 23.16
N ILE A 418 25.14 -5.10 24.32
CA ILE A 418 23.74 -4.75 24.59
C ILE A 418 23.53 -3.22 24.56
N SER A 419 24.43 -2.47 25.17
CA SER A 419 24.41 -1.00 25.18
C SER A 419 24.60 -0.43 23.77
N PHE A 420 25.45 -1.06 22.95
CA PHE A 420 25.70 -0.66 21.58
C PHE A 420 24.46 -0.86 20.70
N ILE A 421 23.89 -2.08 20.68
CA ILE A 421 22.76 -2.38 19.78
C ILE A 421 21.51 -1.55 20.12
N LYS A 422 21.31 -1.25 21.42
CA LYS A 422 20.22 -0.38 21.87
C LYS A 422 20.25 0.99 21.18
N ARG A 423 21.45 1.55 20.95
CA ARG A 423 21.67 2.87 20.34
C ARG A 423 21.94 2.84 18.83
N HIS A 424 22.30 1.69 18.27
CA HIS A 424 22.69 1.54 16.87
C HIS A 424 21.87 0.46 16.12
N PRO A 425 20.53 0.55 16.08
CA PRO A 425 19.71 -0.42 15.37
C PRO A 425 19.74 -0.24 13.84
N LEU A 426 20.18 0.91 13.33
CA LEU A 426 20.16 1.26 11.91
C LEU A 426 21.53 1.03 11.25
N MET A 427 21.55 0.41 10.08
CA MET A 427 22.76 0.29 9.24
C MET A 427 22.99 1.56 8.41
N HIS A 428 24.26 1.93 8.19
CA HIS A 428 24.61 3.15 7.45
C HIS A 428 24.33 3.03 5.95
N ARG A 429 24.67 1.89 5.34
CA ARG A 429 24.41 1.64 3.93
C ARG A 429 22.97 1.18 3.70
N ALA A 430 22.45 1.49 2.52
CA ALA A 430 21.17 0.98 2.04
C ALA A 430 21.35 -0.26 1.17
N ALA A 431 20.38 -1.16 1.19
CA ALA A 431 20.26 -2.26 0.25
C ALA A 431 19.74 -1.73 -1.10
N GLN A 432 20.50 -2.01 -2.15
CA GLN A 432 20.24 -1.58 -3.52
C GLN A 432 19.60 -2.74 -4.31
N PRO A 433 18.74 -2.45 -5.29
CA PRO A 433 18.13 -3.49 -6.10
C PRO A 433 19.16 -4.05 -7.09
N VAL A 434 18.92 -5.27 -7.55
CA VAL A 434 19.68 -5.92 -8.60
C VAL A 434 19.67 -5.03 -9.84
N GLY A 435 20.85 -4.71 -10.38
CA GLY A 435 20.98 -3.79 -11.50
C GLY A 435 20.84 -2.30 -11.15
N ARG A 436 20.68 -1.94 -9.86
CA ARG A 436 20.51 -0.56 -9.37
C ARG A 436 19.35 0.22 -9.99
N ALA A 437 18.34 -0.49 -10.47
CA ALA A 437 17.13 0.06 -11.04
C ALA A 437 15.95 -0.90 -10.82
N PRO A 438 14.69 -0.41 -10.86
CA PRO A 438 13.52 -1.25 -10.85
C PRO A 438 13.42 -2.12 -12.11
N VAL A 439 12.89 -3.34 -11.96
CA VAL A 439 12.62 -4.27 -13.08
C VAL A 439 11.33 -3.91 -13.82
N PHE A 440 10.42 -3.19 -13.16
CA PHE A 440 9.18 -2.71 -13.74
C PHE A 440 8.82 -1.35 -13.16
N THR A 441 8.33 -0.43 -13.99
CA THR A 441 7.86 0.89 -13.54
C THR A 441 6.56 1.25 -14.22
N GLN A 442 5.69 1.92 -13.48
CA GLN A 442 4.41 2.41 -13.96
C GLN A 442 4.22 3.82 -13.41
N VAL A 443 4.20 4.80 -14.31
CA VAL A 443 4.04 6.22 -13.99
C VAL A 443 2.91 6.80 -14.82
N ASN A 444 2.29 7.88 -14.35
CA ASN A 444 1.19 8.57 -15.04
C ASN A 444 -0.04 7.67 -15.26
N VAL A 445 -0.36 6.82 -14.28
CA VAL A 445 -1.56 5.99 -14.29
C VAL A 445 -2.37 6.24 -13.01
N ASP A 446 -3.69 6.23 -13.11
CA ASP A 446 -4.58 6.62 -12.01
C ASP A 446 -4.62 5.62 -10.84
N HIS A 447 -4.15 4.39 -11.07
CA HIS A 447 -4.06 3.34 -10.07
C HIS A 447 -2.62 3.09 -9.61
N ARG A 448 -2.48 2.53 -8.41
CA ARG A 448 -1.22 2.10 -7.82
C ARG A 448 -1.17 0.58 -7.73
N LEU A 449 0.02 0.03 -7.89
CA LEU A 449 0.29 -1.36 -7.58
C LEU A 449 0.15 -1.60 -6.07
N THR A 450 -0.45 -2.72 -5.69
CA THR A 450 -0.74 -3.08 -4.31
C THR A 450 -0.12 -4.40 -3.88
N GLN A 451 -0.01 -5.37 -4.80
CA GLN A 451 0.48 -6.73 -4.50
C GLN A 451 1.33 -7.28 -5.63
N VAL A 452 2.21 -8.23 -5.33
CA VAL A 452 3.01 -8.97 -6.31
C VAL A 452 3.08 -10.45 -5.96
N VAL A 453 2.92 -11.30 -6.98
CA VAL A 453 3.30 -12.71 -6.93
C VAL A 453 4.16 -12.99 -8.15
N VAL A 454 5.19 -13.81 -8.00
CA VAL A 454 6.11 -14.14 -9.09
C VAL A 454 6.12 -15.64 -9.31
N ASP A 455 5.93 -16.06 -10.56
CA ASP A 455 6.06 -17.46 -10.97
C ASP A 455 7.27 -17.64 -11.88
N ARG A 456 8.02 -18.72 -11.69
CA ARG A 456 9.20 -19.03 -12.50
C ARG A 456 8.87 -20.14 -13.49
N VAL A 457 8.79 -19.78 -14.77
CA VAL A 457 8.40 -20.68 -15.85
C VAL A 457 9.58 -21.01 -16.76
N MET A 458 9.64 -22.26 -17.21
CA MET A 458 10.55 -22.71 -18.27
C MET A 458 9.87 -22.53 -19.63
N ALA A 459 10.47 -21.73 -20.50
CA ALA A 459 10.12 -21.62 -21.91
C ALA A 459 11.17 -22.32 -22.79
N GLU A 460 10.91 -22.41 -24.11
CA GLU A 460 11.83 -23.06 -25.06
C GLU A 460 13.21 -22.38 -25.13
N ASP A 461 13.24 -21.07 -24.90
CA ASP A 461 14.43 -20.21 -24.98
C ASP A 461 15.08 -19.92 -23.62
N GLY A 462 14.41 -20.22 -22.50
CA GLY A 462 15.01 -20.04 -21.18
C GLY A 462 14.02 -19.95 -20.02
N GLN A 463 14.54 -19.50 -18.88
CA GLN A 463 13.76 -19.26 -17.67
C GLN A 463 13.25 -17.83 -17.62
N TYR A 464 11.97 -17.68 -17.27
CA TYR A 464 11.33 -16.37 -17.10
C TYR A 464 10.67 -16.27 -15.74
N ASP A 465 10.88 -15.13 -15.09
CA ASP A 465 10.13 -14.74 -13.89
C ASP A 465 8.93 -13.90 -14.35
N VAL A 466 7.72 -14.42 -14.19
CA VAL A 466 6.46 -13.80 -14.59
C VAL A 466 5.85 -13.08 -13.39
N LEU A 467 5.69 -11.76 -13.51
CA LEU A 467 5.15 -10.92 -12.43
C LEU A 467 3.63 -10.77 -12.56
N PHE A 468 2.89 -11.20 -11.55
CA PHE A 468 1.46 -10.94 -11.36
C PHE A 468 1.30 -9.75 -10.40
N LEU A 469 0.88 -8.60 -10.94
CA LEU A 469 0.80 -7.35 -10.19
C LEU A 469 -0.66 -6.98 -9.91
N GLY A 470 -1.01 -6.89 -8.62
CA GLY A 470 -2.30 -6.41 -8.17
C GLY A 470 -2.39 -4.89 -8.21
N THR A 471 -3.56 -4.34 -8.55
CA THR A 471 -3.82 -2.91 -8.59
C THR A 471 -4.96 -2.53 -7.64
N GLY A 472 -4.83 -1.42 -6.92
CA GLY A 472 -5.92 -0.86 -6.12
C GLY A 472 -7.10 -0.46 -7.02
N LEU A 473 -8.32 -0.82 -6.62
CA LEU A 473 -9.58 -0.55 -7.34
C LEU A 473 -9.75 0.93 -7.67
N SER A 474 -9.26 1.31 -8.84
CA SER A 474 -9.70 2.44 -9.66
C SER A 474 -9.79 1.96 -11.11
N LEU A 475 -10.22 0.71 -11.34
CA LEU A 475 -11.02 0.48 -12.54
C LEU A 475 -12.34 1.20 -12.30
N GLU A 476 -12.34 2.52 -12.51
CA GLU A 476 -13.51 3.16 -13.05
C GLU A 476 -13.78 2.43 -14.36
N THR A 477 -14.62 1.42 -14.27
CA THR A 477 -15.43 0.96 -15.38
C THR A 477 -16.37 2.11 -15.71
N SER A 478 -15.87 3.19 -16.30
CA SER A 478 -16.73 4.11 -17.02
C SER A 478 -17.11 3.41 -18.32
N ASP A 479 -18.07 2.50 -18.23
CA ASP A 479 -19.03 2.36 -19.32
C ASP A 479 -19.68 3.76 -19.44
N GLU A 480 -19.20 4.53 -20.43
CA GLU A 480 -19.58 5.93 -20.75
C GLU A 480 -18.92 7.05 -19.92
N LYS A 481 -18.06 7.84 -20.56
CA LYS A 481 -17.54 9.11 -20.01
C LYS A 481 -18.44 10.26 -20.45
N LEU A 482 -19.08 10.96 -19.51
CA LEU A 482 -19.90 12.15 -19.77
C LEU A 482 -19.01 13.38 -19.99
N ILE A 483 -19.24 14.13 -21.07
CA ILE A 483 -18.53 15.35 -21.45
C ILE A 483 -19.56 16.45 -21.69
N PHE A 484 -19.32 17.63 -21.15
CA PHE A 484 -20.14 18.82 -21.41
C PHE A 484 -19.36 19.80 -22.28
N GLY A 485 -20.03 20.30 -23.31
CA GLY A 485 -19.49 21.33 -24.20
C GLY A 485 -20.43 22.52 -24.27
N ILE A 486 -19.90 23.73 -24.43
CA ILE A 486 -20.71 24.94 -24.60
C ILE A 486 -20.84 25.21 -26.10
N GLU A 487 -22.03 25.60 -26.54
CA GLU A 487 -22.29 25.98 -27.94
C GLU A 487 -21.30 27.06 -28.43
N PHE A 488 -20.86 26.95 -29.68
CA PHE A 488 -19.83 27.78 -30.33
C PHE A 488 -18.39 27.65 -29.81
N ASN A 489 -18.15 26.93 -28.72
CA ASN A 489 -16.79 26.61 -28.27
C ASN A 489 -16.23 25.37 -28.97
N SER A 490 -14.90 25.27 -28.97
CA SER A 490 -14.20 24.06 -29.40
C SER A 490 -14.21 23.00 -28.29
N THR A 491 -14.37 21.73 -28.65
CA THR A 491 -14.25 20.60 -27.72
C THR A 491 -13.40 19.50 -28.34
N PHE A 492 -12.50 18.94 -27.54
CA PHE A 492 -11.64 17.85 -27.92
C PHE A 492 -12.08 16.56 -27.22
N LEU A 493 -12.42 15.55 -28.01
CA LEU A 493 -12.77 14.22 -27.55
C LEU A 493 -11.53 13.33 -27.67
N GLU A 494 -10.85 13.13 -26.55
CA GLU A 494 -9.61 12.36 -26.51
C GLU A 494 -9.87 10.88 -26.82
N CYS A 495 -9.08 10.34 -27.74
CA CYS A 495 -8.98 8.90 -27.99
C CYS A 495 -7.63 8.57 -28.62
N VAL A 496 -6.82 7.80 -27.89
CA VAL A 496 -5.50 7.33 -28.34
C VAL A 496 -5.57 5.82 -28.54
N PRO A 497 -5.13 5.28 -29.69
CA PRO A 497 -5.17 3.84 -29.93
C PRO A 497 -4.08 3.16 -29.11
N LYS A 498 -4.40 1.98 -28.56
CA LYS A 498 -3.44 1.23 -27.72
C LYS A 498 -2.33 0.55 -28.54
N SER A 499 -2.56 0.29 -29.83
CA SER A 499 -1.57 -0.23 -30.78
C SER A 499 -1.11 0.89 -31.71
N GLN A 500 0.20 1.00 -31.94
CA GLN A 500 0.77 1.95 -32.91
C GLN A 500 0.44 1.59 -34.37
N GLN A 501 -0.05 0.38 -34.63
CA GLN A 501 -0.46 -0.10 -35.96
C GLN A 501 -1.97 0.02 -36.19
N ALA A 502 -2.75 0.39 -35.16
CA ALA A 502 -4.19 0.51 -35.25
C ALA A 502 -4.62 1.91 -35.73
N SER A 503 -5.53 1.94 -36.70
CA SER A 503 -6.16 3.17 -37.17
C SER A 503 -7.41 3.50 -36.34
N ILE A 504 -7.66 4.78 -36.07
CA ILE A 504 -8.84 5.22 -35.32
C ILE A 504 -10.00 5.55 -36.25
N ARG A 505 -11.19 5.03 -35.93
CA ARG A 505 -12.46 5.42 -36.52
C ARG A 505 -13.42 5.91 -35.46
N TRP A 506 -14.15 6.97 -35.78
CA TRP A 506 -15.12 7.59 -34.89
C TRP A 506 -16.53 7.34 -35.41
N PHE A 507 -17.44 6.97 -34.52
CA PHE A 507 -18.86 6.82 -34.81
C PHE A 507 -19.67 7.69 -33.86
N ILE A 508 -20.78 8.24 -34.33
CA ILE A 508 -21.74 8.97 -33.51
C ILE A 508 -23.07 8.23 -33.50
N GLN A 509 -23.71 8.21 -32.34
CA GLN A 509 -25.11 7.86 -32.17
C GLN A 509 -25.82 9.08 -31.59
N ARG A 510 -26.62 9.76 -32.40
CA ARG A 510 -27.36 10.96 -31.97
C ARG A 510 -28.54 10.58 -31.09
N SER A 511 -28.94 11.49 -30.22
CA SER A 511 -30.08 11.28 -29.31
C SER A 511 -31.38 11.11 -30.12
N GLY A 512 -31.97 9.91 -30.07
CA GLY A 512 -33.18 9.55 -30.84
C GLY A 512 -32.94 8.65 -32.06
N GLU A 513 -31.69 8.33 -32.40
CA GLU A 513 -31.34 7.42 -33.51
C GLU A 513 -30.78 6.09 -32.97
N GLU A 514 -31.26 4.95 -33.50
CA GLU A 514 -30.72 3.61 -33.17
C GLU A 514 -29.46 3.27 -33.96
N HIS A 515 -29.26 3.90 -35.12
CA HIS A 515 -28.14 3.61 -36.02
C HIS A 515 -26.90 4.43 -35.67
N ARG A 516 -25.73 3.81 -35.85
CA ARG A 516 -24.43 4.45 -35.65
C ARG A 516 -23.89 4.92 -37.00
N GLU A 517 -23.56 6.19 -37.09
CA GLU A 517 -22.97 6.78 -38.30
C GLU A 517 -21.46 6.95 -38.13
N GLU A 518 -20.67 6.58 -39.14
CA GLU A 518 -19.24 6.88 -39.15
C GLU A 518 -19.03 8.39 -39.40
N LEU A 519 -18.34 9.05 -38.47
CA LEU A 519 -18.05 10.47 -38.57
C LEU A 519 -17.02 10.70 -39.68
N LYS A 520 -17.42 11.44 -40.72
CA LYS A 520 -16.50 11.92 -41.75
C LYS A 520 -15.92 13.28 -41.33
N PRO A 521 -14.62 13.52 -41.55
CA PRO A 521 -14.03 14.83 -41.29
C PRO A 521 -14.69 15.88 -42.20
N ASP A 522 -14.89 17.08 -41.65
CA ASP A 522 -15.51 18.23 -42.31
C ASP A 522 -14.81 19.50 -41.81
N GLU A 523 -15.11 20.69 -42.35
CA GLU A 523 -14.47 21.97 -41.99
C GLU A 523 -14.56 22.30 -40.48
N ARG A 524 -15.51 21.69 -39.77
CA ARG A 524 -15.75 21.86 -38.33
C ARG A 524 -15.20 20.72 -37.47
N VAL A 525 -14.99 19.53 -38.04
CA VAL A 525 -14.67 18.30 -37.30
C VAL A 525 -13.37 17.70 -37.85
N PHE A 526 -12.32 17.73 -37.03
CA PHE A 526 -10.98 17.25 -37.39
C PHE A 526 -10.63 15.98 -36.63
N LYS A 527 -10.19 14.96 -37.36
CA LYS A 527 -9.59 13.75 -36.78
C LYS A 527 -8.10 14.00 -36.57
N THR A 528 -7.61 13.69 -35.39
CA THR A 528 -6.19 13.74 -35.01
C THR A 528 -5.74 12.36 -34.51
N GLU A 529 -4.44 12.14 -34.38
CA GLU A 529 -3.88 10.91 -33.84
C GLU A 529 -4.24 10.67 -32.36
N TYR A 530 -4.63 11.74 -31.65
CA TYR A 530 -4.95 11.71 -30.22
C TYR A 530 -6.45 11.84 -29.92
N GLY A 531 -7.30 12.02 -30.93
CA GLY A 531 -8.74 12.19 -30.72
C GLY A 531 -9.46 12.99 -31.81
N LEU A 532 -10.69 13.41 -31.50
CA LEU A 532 -11.56 14.18 -32.39
C LEU A 532 -11.70 15.62 -31.89
N LEU A 533 -11.33 16.61 -32.70
CA LEU A 533 -11.53 18.02 -32.41
C LEU A 533 -12.78 18.53 -33.13
N ILE A 534 -13.75 19.03 -32.38
CA ILE A 534 -14.91 19.76 -32.89
C ILE A 534 -14.65 21.25 -32.64
N ARG A 535 -14.41 22.03 -33.70
CA ARG A 535 -14.00 23.44 -33.59
C ARG A 535 -15.10 24.37 -33.08
N SER A 536 -16.34 24.09 -33.45
CA SER A 536 -17.52 24.87 -33.05
C SER A 536 -18.65 23.89 -32.73
N LEU A 537 -18.98 23.74 -31.45
CA LEU A 537 -20.09 22.91 -31.01
C LEU A 537 -21.44 23.51 -31.41
N GLN A 538 -22.36 22.64 -31.82
CA GLN A 538 -23.76 22.94 -32.08
C GLN A 538 -24.63 21.95 -31.30
N LYS A 539 -25.86 22.33 -30.97
CA LYS A 539 -26.79 21.45 -30.23
C LYS A 539 -26.95 20.05 -30.86
N LYS A 540 -26.89 19.97 -32.20
CA LYS A 540 -26.97 18.74 -33.00
C LYS A 540 -25.80 17.76 -32.79
N ASP A 541 -24.70 18.21 -32.18
CA ASP A 541 -23.55 17.35 -31.88
C ASP A 541 -23.74 16.54 -30.60
N THR A 542 -24.84 16.78 -29.88
CA THR A 542 -25.21 16.01 -28.69
C THR A 542 -25.44 14.56 -29.04
N GLY A 543 -24.77 13.65 -28.34
CA GLY A 543 -24.89 12.23 -28.60
C GLY A 543 -23.73 11.42 -28.06
N THR A 544 -23.77 10.12 -28.35
CA THR A 544 -22.77 9.17 -27.92
C THR A 544 -21.73 8.95 -29.01
N TYR A 545 -20.47 9.27 -28.72
CA TYR A 545 -19.33 9.08 -29.60
C TYR A 545 -18.60 7.79 -29.24
N TYR A 546 -18.33 6.96 -30.24
CA TYR A 546 -17.58 5.73 -30.13
C TYR A 546 -16.27 5.89 -30.88
N CYS A 547 -15.17 5.81 -30.16
CA CYS A 547 -13.87 5.66 -30.78
C CYS A 547 -13.56 4.17 -30.92
N LYS A 548 -13.28 3.71 -32.13
CA LYS A 548 -12.89 2.33 -32.42
C LYS A 548 -11.51 2.27 -33.03
N ALA A 549 -10.69 1.35 -32.56
CA ALA A 549 -9.44 0.98 -33.22
C ALA A 549 -9.73 -0.12 -34.23
N GLN A 550 -9.17 0.03 -35.43
CA GLN A 550 -9.16 -0.99 -36.47
C GLN A 550 -7.71 -1.36 -36.81
N GLU A 551 -7.42 -2.65 -36.65
CA GLU A 551 -6.14 -3.27 -36.96
C GLU A 551 -6.42 -4.52 -37.81
N HIS A 552 -6.01 -4.48 -39.08
CA HIS A 552 -6.43 -5.46 -40.10
C HIS A 552 -7.97 -5.66 -40.14
N THR A 553 -8.45 -6.88 -39.84
CA THR A 553 -9.87 -7.27 -39.81
C THR A 553 -10.53 -7.10 -38.44
N PHE A 554 -9.76 -6.78 -37.39
CA PHE A 554 -10.26 -6.67 -36.03
C PHE A 554 -10.63 -5.21 -35.70
N VAL A 555 -11.86 -5.00 -35.21
CA VAL A 555 -12.37 -3.68 -34.80
C VAL A 555 -12.88 -3.78 -33.37
N HIS A 556 -12.33 -2.96 -32.47
CA HIS A 556 -12.79 -2.88 -31.09
C HIS A 556 -12.98 -1.44 -30.63
N THR A 557 -13.87 -1.21 -29.66
CA THR A 557 -14.14 0.14 -29.13
C THR A 557 -13.10 0.49 -28.06
N ILE A 558 -12.41 1.61 -28.24
CA ILE A 558 -11.41 2.16 -27.31
C ILE A 558 -12.12 2.92 -26.19
N VAL A 559 -13.05 3.81 -26.54
CA VAL A 559 -13.79 4.64 -25.59
C VAL A 559 -15.20 4.96 -26.10
N LYS A 560 -16.13 5.07 -25.16
CA LYS A 560 -17.51 5.55 -25.36
C LYS A 560 -17.69 6.85 -24.58
N LEU A 561 -17.98 7.94 -25.29
CA LEU A 561 -18.12 9.29 -24.74
C LEU A 561 -19.56 9.76 -24.96
N ASN A 562 -20.18 10.40 -23.97
CA ASN A 562 -21.50 11.01 -24.10
C ASN A 562 -21.35 12.53 -24.01
N LEU A 563 -21.52 13.21 -25.14
CA LEU A 563 -21.34 14.66 -25.26
C LEU A 563 -22.70 15.36 -25.14
N ASN A 564 -22.85 16.24 -24.14
CA ASN A 564 -23.99 17.12 -23.97
C ASN A 564 -23.61 18.56 -24.26
N VAL A 565 -24.29 19.19 -25.21
CA VAL A 565 -24.05 20.60 -25.59
C VAL A 565 -24.99 21.53 -24.85
N ILE A 566 -24.42 22.47 -24.10
CA ILE A 566 -25.14 23.51 -23.35
C ILE A 566 -25.27 24.75 -24.25
N GLU A 567 -26.49 25.25 -24.43
CA GLU A 567 -26.77 26.46 -25.21
C GLU A 567 -26.17 27.69 -24.52
N ASN A 568 -25.55 28.59 -25.32
CA ASN A 568 -24.91 29.79 -24.79
C ASN A 568 -25.90 30.72 -24.05
N GLY A 569 -27.18 30.71 -24.45
CA GLY A 569 -28.25 31.50 -23.81
C GLY A 569 -28.71 30.99 -22.43
N GLN A 570 -28.34 29.77 -22.02
CA GLN A 570 -28.72 29.24 -20.71
C GLN A 570 -27.86 29.77 -19.55
N MET A 571 -26.72 30.42 -19.84
CA MET A 571 -25.94 31.15 -18.81
C MET A 571 -26.45 32.58 -18.59
N GLU A 572 -27.11 33.21 -19.58
CA GLU A 572 -27.67 34.57 -19.44
C GLU A 572 -29.11 34.59 -18.89
N ASN A 573 -29.88 33.52 -19.07
CA ASN A 573 -31.27 33.46 -18.62
C ASN A 573 -31.50 32.86 -17.21
N SER A 574 -30.44 32.56 -16.44
CA SER A 574 -30.61 32.22 -15.01
C SER A 574 -30.97 33.44 -14.14
N HIS A 575 -30.97 34.65 -14.73
CA HIS A 575 -31.38 35.90 -14.07
C HIS A 575 -32.45 36.64 -14.88
N ARG A 576 -33.64 36.05 -15.07
CA ARG A 576 -34.93 36.75 -15.28
C ARG A 576 -36.03 35.73 -15.56
N VAL A 577 -36.64 35.22 -14.51
CA VAL A 577 -38.04 34.79 -14.55
C VAL A 577 -38.76 35.57 -13.46
N GLU A 578 -39.84 36.23 -13.86
CA GLU A 578 -40.62 37.21 -13.12
C GLU A 578 -41.09 36.68 -11.76
N GLU A 579 -40.93 37.54 -10.75
CA GLU A 579 -41.38 37.31 -9.37
C GLU A 579 -42.90 37.42 -9.28
N ASP A 580 -43.55 36.32 -8.91
CA ASP A 580 -44.89 36.35 -8.32
C ASP A 580 -44.73 36.36 -6.77
N PRO A 581 -45.14 37.42 -6.05
CA PRO A 581 -44.61 37.71 -4.73
C PRO A 581 -45.48 37.12 -3.62
N SER A 582 -45.38 35.81 -3.35
CA SER A 582 -45.70 35.28 -2.02
C SER A 582 -45.28 33.81 -1.85
N ARG A 583 -44.08 33.59 -1.30
CA ARG A 583 -43.67 32.45 -0.40
C ARG A 583 -42.17 32.13 -0.41
N THR A 584 -41.34 32.86 -1.16
CA THR A 584 -39.90 32.54 -1.32
C THR A 584 -38.94 33.44 -0.54
N ARG A 585 -39.39 34.15 0.50
CA ARG A 585 -38.55 35.15 1.21
C ARG A 585 -37.65 34.61 2.34
N ASP A 586 -37.83 33.36 2.80
CA ASP A 586 -37.04 32.84 3.93
C ASP A 586 -35.86 31.93 3.55
N LEU A 587 -35.79 31.41 2.33
CA LEU A 587 -34.74 30.44 1.95
C LEU A 587 -33.55 31.05 1.17
N GLN A 588 -33.73 32.22 0.54
CA GLN A 588 -32.64 32.88 -0.21
C GLN A 588 -31.83 33.87 0.64
N ALA A 589 -32.35 34.33 1.79
CA ALA A 589 -31.60 35.20 2.69
C ALA A 589 -30.47 34.44 3.41
N GLU A 590 -30.70 33.18 3.83
CA GLU A 590 -29.68 32.39 4.54
C GLU A 590 -28.49 31.96 3.66
N SER A 591 -28.70 31.74 2.36
CA SER A 591 -27.61 31.29 1.47
C SER A 591 -26.66 32.41 1.06
N ARG A 592 -27.17 33.64 0.85
CA ARG A 592 -26.35 34.82 0.51
C ARG A 592 -25.53 35.34 1.68
N LEU A 593 -26.01 35.18 2.92
CA LEU A 593 -25.25 35.50 4.14
C LEU A 593 -24.06 34.54 4.33
N ARG A 594 -24.27 33.22 4.11
CA ARG A 594 -23.18 32.23 4.23
C ARG A 594 -22.05 32.40 3.22
N TYR A 595 -22.37 32.82 1.98
CA TYR A 595 -21.35 32.98 0.94
C TYR A 595 -20.44 34.21 1.18
N LYS A 596 -21.00 35.30 1.74
CA LYS A 596 -20.22 36.46 2.16
C LYS A 596 -19.30 36.16 3.35
N ASP A 597 -19.79 35.39 4.33
CA ASP A 597 -18.98 34.97 5.48
C ASP A 597 -17.80 34.07 5.05
N TYR A 598 -17.98 33.26 4.01
CA TYR A 598 -16.94 32.37 3.48
C TYR A 598 -15.84 33.11 2.72
N LEU A 599 -16.19 34.15 1.96
CA LEU A 599 -15.21 34.97 1.22
C LEU A 599 -14.40 35.90 2.14
N GLN A 600 -14.96 36.30 3.29
CA GLN A 600 -14.27 37.11 4.29
C GLN A 600 -13.25 36.30 5.11
N LEU A 601 -13.46 34.98 5.23
CA LEU A 601 -12.54 34.02 5.86
C LEU A 601 -11.27 33.75 5.01
N LEU A 602 -11.36 33.84 3.68
CA LEU A 602 -10.24 33.57 2.78
C LEU A 602 -9.32 34.78 2.55
N SER A 603 -9.72 35.97 3.01
CA SER A 603 -9.05 37.25 2.69
C SER A 603 -8.40 37.97 3.89
N SER A 604 -8.42 37.40 5.10
CA SER A 604 -7.84 38.01 6.31
C SER A 604 -6.65 37.19 6.85
N PRO A 605 -5.42 37.74 6.94
CA PRO A 605 -4.22 36.93 7.16
C PRO A 605 -3.85 36.67 8.65
N SER A 606 -4.80 36.71 9.59
CA SER A 606 -4.44 36.71 11.02
C SER A 606 -5.38 35.97 11.99
N PHE A 607 -6.09 34.91 11.59
CA PHE A 607 -6.87 34.10 12.53
C PHE A 607 -6.64 32.59 12.33
N SER A 608 -6.38 31.85 13.41
CA SER A 608 -6.24 30.39 13.39
C SER A 608 -7.61 29.69 13.47
N LEU A 609 -7.78 28.62 12.69
CA LEU A 609 -9.01 27.82 12.57
C LEU A 609 -9.64 27.37 13.90
N ASP A 610 -8.84 27.18 14.95
CA ASP A 610 -9.31 26.72 16.26
C ASP A 610 -10.18 27.75 17.00
N GLU A 611 -9.89 29.06 16.87
CA GLU A 611 -10.69 30.10 17.52
C GLU A 611 -12.07 30.28 16.86
N TYR A 612 -12.19 29.97 15.57
CA TYR A 612 -13.45 30.04 14.83
C TYR A 612 -14.40 28.89 15.22
N CYS A 613 -13.87 27.68 15.40
CA CYS A 613 -14.65 26.52 15.87
C CYS A 613 -15.25 26.75 17.26
N GLU A 614 -14.50 27.34 18.19
CA GLU A 614 -14.99 27.67 19.53
C GLU A 614 -16.10 28.73 19.51
N GLN A 615 -15.99 29.77 18.67
CA GLN A 615 -17.05 30.78 18.53
C GLN A 615 -18.35 30.20 17.95
N MET A 616 -18.25 29.31 16.98
CA MET A 616 -19.42 28.64 16.38
C MET A 616 -20.11 27.73 17.40
N TRP A 617 -19.33 26.97 18.17
CA TRP A 617 -19.83 26.11 19.24
C TRP A 617 -20.57 26.93 20.33
N HIS A 618 -20.03 28.08 20.72
CA HIS A 618 -20.66 28.99 21.68
C HIS A 618 -21.97 29.60 21.15
N ARG A 619 -22.04 29.92 19.84
CA ARG A 619 -23.24 30.50 19.20
C ARG A 619 -24.37 29.47 19.10
N GLU A 620 -24.03 28.21 18.88
CA GLU A 620 -24.99 27.09 18.81
C GLU A 620 -25.55 26.73 20.21
N LYS A 621 -24.70 26.76 21.25
CA LYS A 621 -25.12 26.62 22.66
C LYS A 621 -26.11 27.72 23.09
N LYS A 622 -25.93 28.95 22.59
CA LYS A 622 -26.83 30.09 22.85
C LYS A 622 -28.17 29.94 22.11
N ARG A 623 -28.16 29.39 20.89
CA ARG A 623 -29.38 29.05 20.12
C ARG A 623 -30.20 27.94 20.77
N GLN A 624 -29.56 26.94 21.39
CA GLN A 624 -30.26 25.87 22.11
C GLN A 624 -30.89 26.36 23.43
N ARG A 625 -30.27 27.33 24.14
CA ARG A 625 -30.86 27.94 25.35
C ARG A 625 -32.12 28.79 25.08
N ASN A 626 -32.28 29.33 23.88
CA ASN A 626 -33.44 30.16 23.51
C ASN A 626 -34.60 29.38 22.87
N LYS A 627 -34.49 28.06 22.69
CA LYS A 627 -35.58 27.19 22.17
C LYS A 627 -36.26 26.32 23.23
N GLY A 628 -35.94 26.48 24.52
CA GLY A 628 -36.56 25.75 25.63
C GLY A 628 -37.50 26.62 26.47
N GLY A 629 -38.77 26.75 26.05
CA GLY A 629 -39.88 27.24 26.88
C GLY A 629 -40.63 26.09 27.57
N PRO A 630 -41.34 26.31 28.69
CA PRO A 630 -41.46 25.33 29.77
C PRO A 630 -42.71 24.46 29.68
N LYS A 631 -42.54 23.17 29.39
CA LYS A 631 -43.45 22.11 29.84
C LYS A 631 -42.59 20.93 30.29
N TRP A 632 -43.08 20.17 31.28
CA TRP A 632 -42.44 19.04 31.98
C TRP A 632 -41.64 19.39 33.25
N LYS A 633 -42.31 19.99 34.25
CA LYS A 633 -41.97 19.83 35.69
C LYS A 633 -43.03 18.95 36.38
N HIS A 634 -43.01 17.65 36.11
CA HIS A 634 -43.63 16.64 36.96
C HIS A 634 -43.18 15.24 36.52
N ALA A 635 -42.05 14.75 37.07
CA ALA A 635 -41.67 13.32 37.15
C ALA A 635 -40.26 13.11 37.75
N GLN A 636 -39.83 13.94 38.70
CA GLN A 636 -38.57 13.71 39.44
C GLN A 636 -38.76 13.81 40.96
N GLU A 637 -39.86 13.25 41.45
CA GLU A 637 -40.03 12.87 42.85
C GLU A 637 -40.75 11.52 42.92
N ILE A 638 -40.10 10.45 42.44
CA ILE A 638 -40.30 9.04 42.85
C ILE A 638 -39.08 8.29 42.30
N LYS A 639 -38.15 7.95 43.21
CA LYS A 639 -36.97 7.04 43.11
C LYS A 639 -35.71 7.62 43.77
N LYS A 640 -35.87 8.16 44.98
CA LYS A 640 -34.82 8.11 46.01
C LYS A 640 -35.46 7.60 47.30
N LYS A 641 -35.58 6.28 47.44
CA LYS A 641 -35.72 5.53 48.70
C LYS A 641 -35.73 4.03 48.41
N ARG A 642 -35.01 3.26 49.24
CA ARG A 642 -34.68 1.80 49.22
C ARG A 642 -33.42 1.47 48.41
N ASN A 643 -32.31 0.94 48.97
CA ASN A 643 -32.09 0.24 50.24
C ASN A 643 -30.71 0.57 50.85
N ARG A 644 -30.70 0.89 52.15
CA ARG A 644 -29.54 0.86 53.04
C ARG A 644 -29.22 -0.59 53.42
N ARG A 645 -27.93 -0.90 53.48
CA ARG A 645 -27.34 -2.12 54.04
C ARG A 645 -27.73 -2.28 55.52
N HIS A 646 -28.16 -3.47 55.91
CA HIS A 646 -28.15 -3.91 57.31
C HIS A 646 -26.93 -4.81 57.50
N HIS A 647 -26.01 -4.38 58.37
CA HIS A 647 -25.15 -5.26 59.14
C HIS A 647 -25.76 -5.38 60.53
N GLN A 648 -25.79 -6.59 61.07
CA GLN A 648 -25.72 -6.86 62.51
C GLN A 648 -25.11 -8.26 62.74
N PRO A 649 -24.61 -8.55 63.96
CA PRO A 649 -23.35 -9.26 64.16
C PRO A 649 -23.50 -10.59 64.95
N SER A 650 -22.33 -11.11 65.34
CA SER A 650 -22.00 -11.93 66.53
C SER A 650 -22.10 -13.46 66.45
N SER A 651 -20.90 -14.07 66.50
CA SER A 651 -20.44 -15.15 67.39
C SER A 651 -21.27 -16.43 67.56
N THR A 652 -20.67 -17.54 67.12
CA THR A 652 -20.22 -18.64 67.99
C THR A 652 -19.12 -19.43 67.30
#